data_AF-A0A091TIE2-F1
#
_entry.id   AF-A0A091TIE2-F1
#
_cell.length_a   1.000
_cell.length_b   1.000
_cell.length_c   1.000
_cell.angle_alpha   90.00
_cell.angle_beta   90.00
_cell.angle_gamma   90.00
#
_symmetry.space_group_name_H-M   'P 1'
#
loop_
_entity.id
_entity.type
_entity.pdbx_description
1 polymer ?
#
loop_
_entity_poly.entity_id
_entity_poly.type
_entity_poly.pdbx_seq_one_letter_code
_entity_poly.pdbx_strand_id
1 'polypeptide(L)'
;MFAKLKKKIAEEAAIAPRPGGAARIPRSVSKESITSVGADSGDDFASDGSSSREDLSSQLFRRNEHIRKLEVKLSDYADQIRNLQKIREKLENALEKHQDSSMRKFQEQNEAHQASRAKMAEGMALALEKKDQEWMEKLSQVEKEKKKLETQLQEMREQSLNLFQKRDEIDELEGFQQQEIAKVKHMLLKKEESLSKTEQELEVCTRELTHAKEVLQDASNESSGLRKDLQELQQQFLELEAQRDELMTAETNAENKITALELREQELQTVIQELSVDLQNMTLDFAERNKLTEQLQEKVSSLEKKLERNLSGDEYVQELLKEKATLEQKLDETRQQVLTDRTDHAETVDRLETQNKELEQKLQIATETLKKNKEAAAEQDVKVQKLQTDLEGERHKLQQQILSEKHQYNQKVTGLESQIAALETAWEFDKTATQHKISQLEKENANLNRSREEYESSLKKQESELNRLKNELSSRETVSVEIAKALEETRKQREELQQQVSHLDSLLKEKDQLIDEKCDMLLKQKEELNQLSQDHEAVLLQMHLLQSDIETNNSRAVEKEEMARKEMDELKLQIQECLLAREREKNVSELEESTRALNEHFCSPENSVVEQNGEVAAADVIQLQKDNRELEQQIAEKNKMIKQLQQRMTELKKTLQKELKIRPDSEVPEVRERANSEVPNASVTVTNNSDLNDSREINFEYLKHVVLKFMSCRESEAFHLIKAVSVLLNFSQEEENMLKETLEYKMSWFGSKPSPKGSIRPSISSPRTLW
;
A
#
# COMPACT_ATOMS: atom_id res chain seq x y z
N MET A 1 -0.04 -43.10 28.03
CA MET A 1 -1.34 -43.81 27.84
C MET A 1 -1.14 -45.22 27.24
N PHE A 2 -0.34 -46.08 27.86
CA PHE A 2 -0.18 -47.49 27.42
C PHE A 2 -0.10 -48.52 28.58
N ALA A 3 -0.30 -48.08 29.83
CA ALA A 3 -0.43 -48.97 31.00
C ALA A 3 -1.89 -49.31 31.38
N LYS A 4 -2.88 -48.64 30.75
CA LYS A 4 -4.31 -48.94 30.94
C LYS A 4 -4.87 -49.95 29.93
N LEU A 5 -4.07 -50.42 28.97
CA LEU A 5 -4.50 -51.41 27.97
C LEU A 5 -4.26 -52.86 28.40
N LYS A 6 -3.24 -53.15 29.22
CA LYS A 6 -2.93 -54.53 29.66
C LYS A 6 -3.87 -55.09 30.73
N LYS A 7 -4.56 -54.24 31.51
CA LYS A 7 -5.56 -54.68 32.50
C LYS A 7 -6.94 -54.95 31.87
N LYS A 8 -7.18 -54.52 30.63
CA LYS A 8 -8.50 -54.62 29.96
C LYS A 8 -8.67 -55.88 29.11
N ILE A 9 -7.62 -56.69 28.93
CA ILE A 9 -7.66 -57.94 28.13
C ILE A 9 -7.94 -59.19 28.99
N ALA A 10 -7.78 -59.13 30.32
CA ALA A 10 -8.01 -60.29 31.19
C ALA A 10 -9.46 -60.45 31.70
N GLU A 11 -10.32 -59.42 31.58
CA GLU A 11 -11.70 -59.46 32.11
C GLU A 11 -12.79 -59.66 31.04
N GLU A 12 -12.44 -59.71 29.74
CA GLU A 12 -13.41 -59.90 28.64
C GLU A 12 -13.61 -61.37 28.21
N ALA A 13 -13.06 -62.36 28.94
CA ALA A 13 -13.11 -63.77 28.56
C ALA A 13 -14.17 -64.63 29.27
N ALA A 14 -15.03 -64.08 30.14
CA ALA A 14 -16.09 -64.89 30.74
C ALA A 14 -17.36 -64.07 30.95
N ILE A 15 -18.31 -64.24 30.02
CA ILE A 15 -19.76 -64.44 30.21
C ILE A 15 -20.52 -63.81 29.04
N ALA A 16 -20.77 -64.65 28.04
CA ALA A 16 -22.00 -64.71 27.28
C ALA A 16 -22.25 -66.21 26.96
N PRO A 17 -23.51 -66.67 26.93
CA PRO A 17 -24.22 -66.48 25.67
C PRO A 17 -25.65 -65.95 25.82
N ARG A 18 -26.01 -65.25 24.74
CA ARG A 18 -27.30 -64.68 24.39
C ARG A 18 -28.37 -65.76 24.06
N PRO A 19 -29.64 -65.35 23.96
CA PRO A 19 -30.82 -66.22 23.98
C PRO A 19 -31.28 -66.66 22.59
N GLY A 20 -32.04 -67.75 22.54
CA GLY A 20 -32.99 -68.04 21.46
C GLY A 20 -32.89 -69.46 20.90
N GLY A 21 -33.90 -70.28 21.18
CA GLY A 21 -34.09 -71.58 20.53
C GLY A 21 -35.09 -72.47 21.27
N ALA A 22 -36.31 -72.53 20.74
CA ALA A 22 -37.50 -73.17 21.30
C ALA A 22 -37.40 -74.70 21.48
N ALA A 23 -38.14 -75.25 22.48
CA ALA A 23 -39.20 -76.26 22.25
C ALA A 23 -39.91 -76.72 23.54
N ARG A 24 -41.26 -76.67 23.49
CA ARG A 24 -42.26 -77.59 24.06
C ARG A 24 -42.58 -77.58 25.58
N ILE A 25 -43.64 -76.81 25.88
CA ILE A 25 -44.77 -77.02 26.82
C ILE A 25 -45.37 -78.46 26.58
N PRO A 26 -45.95 -79.23 27.55
CA PRO A 26 -47.18 -78.88 28.31
C PRO A 26 -47.37 -79.45 29.74
N ARG A 27 -47.92 -78.65 30.68
CA ARG A 27 -49.33 -78.47 31.15
C ARG A 27 -49.79 -79.47 32.23
N SER A 28 -50.36 -78.91 33.32
CA SER A 28 -51.58 -79.30 34.09
C SER A 28 -51.78 -80.79 34.46
N VAL A 29 -52.14 -81.23 35.68
CA VAL A 29 -53.31 -80.93 36.53
C VAL A 29 -53.23 -81.80 37.83
N SER A 30 -54.04 -81.47 38.86
CA SER A 30 -54.80 -82.37 39.77
C SER A 30 -54.17 -83.08 41.01
N LYS A 31 -54.78 -82.76 42.17
CA LYS A 31 -55.53 -83.58 43.18
C LYS A 31 -55.10 -85.01 43.60
N GLU A 32 -55.47 -85.30 44.87
CA GLU A 32 -55.62 -86.58 45.64
C GLU A 32 -54.41 -86.99 46.53
N SER A 33 -54.52 -87.19 47.85
CA SER A 33 -55.41 -88.00 48.74
C SER A 33 -55.07 -89.49 48.80
N ILE A 34 -54.40 -89.99 49.87
CA ILE A 34 -54.48 -91.38 50.42
C ILE A 34 -53.86 -91.36 51.85
N THR A 35 -54.60 -91.33 52.96
CA THR A 35 -55.09 -92.42 53.86
C THR A 35 -54.10 -93.50 54.36
N SER A 36 -54.17 -93.72 55.69
CA SER A 36 -54.23 -95.02 56.41
C SER A 36 -52.97 -95.88 56.58
N VAL A 37 -52.58 -96.14 57.84
CA VAL A 37 -52.51 -97.50 58.47
C VAL A 37 -52.66 -97.34 59.99
N GLY A 38 -53.56 -98.11 60.60
CA GLY A 38 -53.65 -98.36 62.04
C GLY A 38 -53.58 -99.85 62.36
N ALA A 39 -53.30 -100.18 63.63
CA ALA A 39 -53.62 -101.42 64.36
C ALA A 39 -53.14 -101.18 65.82
N ASP A 40 -53.97 -101.19 66.86
CA ASP A 40 -54.86 -102.23 67.41
C ASP A 40 -54.12 -103.36 68.15
N SER A 41 -54.40 -103.44 69.46
CA SER A 41 -54.30 -104.62 70.33
C SER A 41 -54.97 -104.28 71.67
N GLY A 42 -56.20 -104.76 71.88
CA GLY A 42 -56.77 -105.03 73.21
C GLY A 42 -55.97 -106.15 73.91
N ASP A 43 -56.36 -106.74 75.02
CA ASP A 43 -57.45 -106.61 76.00
C ASP A 43 -56.93 -107.40 77.23
N ASP A 44 -57.59 -107.28 78.37
CA ASP A 44 -57.78 -108.32 79.41
C ASP A 44 -57.85 -107.72 80.82
N PHE A 45 -59.10 -107.61 81.28
CA PHE A 45 -59.48 -107.58 82.68
C PHE A 45 -59.19 -108.93 83.36
N ALA A 46 -58.71 -108.89 84.60
CA ALA A 46 -59.01 -109.94 85.58
C ALA A 46 -59.44 -109.29 86.91
N SER A 47 -60.70 -109.57 87.23
CA SER A 47 -61.39 -109.34 88.48
C SER A 47 -61.02 -110.41 89.49
N ASP A 48 -60.69 -110.01 90.72
CA ASP A 48 -61.03 -110.69 91.99
C ASP A 48 -60.51 -109.79 93.11
N GLY A 49 -61.16 -109.59 94.26
CA GLY A 49 -62.15 -110.40 94.92
C GLY A 49 -61.80 -110.32 96.40
N SER A 50 -62.66 -109.67 97.18
CA SER A 50 -62.74 -109.74 98.66
C SER A 50 -61.47 -109.46 99.47
N SER A 51 -61.40 -108.32 100.15
CA SER A 51 -60.89 -108.31 101.53
C SER A 51 -61.33 -107.06 102.29
N SER A 52 -61.43 -107.23 103.59
CA SER A 52 -62.10 -106.41 104.61
C SER A 52 -61.90 -104.89 104.53
N ARG A 53 -62.93 -104.19 104.99
CA ARG A 53 -63.19 -102.74 105.07
C ARG A 53 -62.05 -101.85 105.60
N GLU A 54 -60.99 -102.40 106.19
CA GLU A 54 -59.81 -101.66 106.65
C GLU A 54 -58.64 -101.60 105.62
N ASP A 55 -58.58 -102.43 104.56
CA ASP A 55 -57.42 -102.53 103.64
C ASP A 55 -57.57 -101.72 102.32
N LEU A 56 -58.81 -101.38 101.94
CA LEU A 56 -59.14 -100.52 100.79
C LEU A 56 -58.54 -99.12 100.89
N SER A 57 -58.48 -98.56 102.10
CA SER A 57 -57.93 -97.22 102.34
C SER A 57 -56.43 -97.13 102.02
N SER A 58 -55.65 -98.17 102.35
CA SER A 58 -54.21 -98.21 102.10
C SER A 58 -53.89 -98.37 100.61
N GLN A 59 -54.68 -99.16 99.89
CA GLN A 59 -54.52 -99.38 98.45
C GLN A 59 -54.99 -98.16 97.64
N LEU A 60 -56.07 -97.50 98.05
CA LEU A 60 -56.48 -96.19 97.53
C LEU A 60 -55.43 -95.12 97.79
N PHE A 61 -54.79 -95.11 98.96
CA PHE A 61 -53.72 -94.16 99.26
C PHE A 61 -52.51 -94.37 98.33
N ARG A 62 -52.07 -95.61 98.11
CA ARG A 62 -50.97 -95.93 97.18
C ARG A 62 -51.32 -95.62 95.72
N ARG A 63 -52.55 -95.90 95.27
CA ARG A 63 -53.03 -95.51 93.93
C ARG A 63 -53.11 -94.00 93.78
N ASN A 64 -53.65 -93.28 94.76
CA ASN A 64 -53.68 -91.82 94.77
C ASN A 64 -52.27 -91.21 94.77
N GLU A 65 -51.32 -91.85 95.46
CA GLU A 65 -49.90 -91.44 95.43
C GLU A 65 -49.28 -91.69 94.05
N HIS A 66 -49.59 -92.81 93.40
CA HIS A 66 -49.12 -93.11 92.06
C HIS A 66 -49.77 -92.22 90.99
N ILE A 67 -51.06 -91.89 91.15
CA ILE A 67 -51.78 -90.91 90.33
C ILE A 67 -51.13 -89.55 90.50
N ARG A 68 -50.86 -89.09 91.73
CA ARG A 68 -50.12 -87.84 91.97
C ARG A 68 -48.76 -87.82 91.28
N LYS A 69 -48.00 -88.93 91.30
CA LYS A 69 -46.72 -89.03 90.58
C LYS A 69 -46.90 -88.96 89.06
N LEU A 70 -47.94 -89.56 88.51
CA LEU A 70 -48.26 -89.47 87.09
C LEU A 70 -48.75 -88.08 86.71
N GLU A 71 -49.54 -87.43 87.56
CA GLU A 71 -50.00 -86.04 87.39
C GLU A 71 -48.81 -85.07 87.41
N VAL A 72 -47.85 -85.26 88.31
CA VAL A 72 -46.60 -84.47 88.32
C VAL A 72 -45.82 -84.69 87.03
N LYS A 73 -45.63 -85.94 86.59
CA LYS A 73 -44.95 -86.23 85.31
C LYS A 73 -45.69 -85.65 84.10
N LEU A 74 -47.03 -85.70 84.10
CA LEU A 74 -47.86 -85.14 83.04
C LEU A 74 -47.76 -83.61 83.03
N SER A 75 -47.69 -82.99 84.21
CA SER A 75 -47.40 -81.57 84.38
C SER A 75 -46.01 -81.21 83.87
N ASP A 76 -44.98 -82.00 84.20
CA ASP A 76 -43.61 -81.80 83.74
C ASP A 76 -43.51 -81.92 82.21
N TYR A 77 -44.20 -82.89 81.59
CA TYR A 77 -44.27 -83.02 80.14
C TYR A 77 -45.05 -81.86 79.49
N ALA A 78 -46.15 -81.39 80.11
CA ALA A 78 -46.87 -80.21 79.64
C ALA A 78 -46.02 -78.94 79.76
N ASP A 79 -45.20 -78.81 80.80
CA ASP A 79 -44.21 -77.73 80.96
C ASP A 79 -43.08 -77.86 79.92
N GLN A 80 -42.61 -79.07 79.64
CA GLN A 80 -41.61 -79.32 78.60
C GLN A 80 -42.15 -78.96 77.21
N ILE A 81 -43.38 -79.33 76.88
CA ILE A 81 -44.04 -78.95 75.62
C ILE A 81 -44.23 -77.43 75.53
N ARG A 82 -44.69 -76.77 76.60
CA ARG A 82 -44.79 -75.30 76.63
C ARG A 82 -43.43 -74.63 76.44
N ASN A 83 -42.37 -75.18 77.02
CA ASN A 83 -41.01 -74.68 76.85
C ASN A 83 -40.50 -74.89 75.42
N LEU A 84 -40.71 -76.08 74.83
CA LEU A 84 -40.38 -76.35 73.43
C LEU A 84 -41.16 -75.44 72.47
N GLN A 85 -42.44 -75.17 72.76
CA GLN A 85 -43.26 -74.28 71.97
C GLN A 85 -42.78 -72.82 72.05
N LYS A 86 -42.41 -72.33 73.24
CA LYS A 86 -41.77 -71.01 73.40
C LYS A 86 -40.43 -70.92 72.67
N ILE A 87 -39.64 -72.00 72.67
CA ILE A 87 -38.37 -72.05 71.92
C ILE A 87 -38.65 -72.03 70.42
N ARG A 88 -39.64 -72.81 69.93
CA ARG A 88 -40.07 -72.80 68.53
C ARG A 88 -40.51 -71.40 68.09
N GLU A 89 -41.37 -70.74 68.87
CA GLU A 89 -41.83 -69.38 68.58
C GLU A 89 -40.69 -68.37 68.57
N LYS A 90 -39.70 -68.48 69.47
CA LYS A 90 -38.52 -67.61 69.45
C LYS A 90 -37.67 -67.83 68.19
N LEU A 91 -37.48 -69.09 67.78
CA LEU A 91 -36.75 -69.44 66.56
C LEU A 91 -37.50 -68.97 65.31
N GLU A 92 -38.81 -69.12 65.29
CA GLU A 92 -39.70 -68.66 64.20
C GLU A 92 -39.63 -67.13 64.07
N ASN A 93 -39.77 -66.39 65.18
CA ASN A 93 -39.59 -64.93 65.20
C ASN A 93 -38.18 -64.49 64.81
N ALA A 94 -37.13 -65.24 65.20
CA ALA A 94 -35.76 -64.93 64.81
C ALA A 94 -35.54 -65.17 63.31
N LEU A 95 -36.13 -66.24 62.76
CA LEU A 95 -36.09 -66.55 61.34
C LEU A 95 -36.84 -65.49 60.52
N GLU A 96 -38.04 -65.10 60.94
CA GLU A 96 -38.82 -64.03 60.31
C GLU A 96 -38.06 -62.71 60.33
N LYS A 97 -37.51 -62.29 61.48
CA LYS A 97 -36.66 -61.08 61.57
C LYS A 97 -35.42 -61.16 60.69
N HIS A 98 -34.80 -62.34 60.58
CA HIS A 98 -33.66 -62.55 59.69
C HIS A 98 -34.08 -62.46 58.21
N GLN A 99 -35.22 -63.05 57.83
CA GLN A 99 -35.78 -62.96 56.48
C GLN A 99 -36.17 -61.54 56.12
N ASP A 100 -36.85 -60.81 57.01
CA ASP A 100 -37.20 -59.40 56.84
C ASP A 100 -35.96 -58.51 56.73
N SER A 101 -34.95 -58.75 57.58
CA SER A 101 -33.68 -58.02 57.50
C SER A 101 -32.96 -58.31 56.19
N SER A 102 -32.98 -59.55 55.71
CA SER A 102 -32.37 -59.93 54.43
C SER A 102 -33.13 -59.32 53.24
N MET A 103 -34.46 -59.36 53.25
CA MET A 103 -35.30 -58.72 52.22
C MET A 103 -35.09 -57.21 52.20
N ARG A 104 -35.05 -56.57 53.38
CA ARG A 104 -34.80 -55.12 53.49
C ARG A 104 -33.42 -54.75 52.96
N LYS A 105 -32.36 -55.51 53.30
CA LYS A 105 -31.01 -55.30 52.74
C LYS A 105 -30.98 -55.46 51.21
N PHE A 106 -31.66 -56.47 50.67
CA PHE A 106 -31.73 -56.66 49.22
C PHE A 106 -32.48 -55.50 48.54
N GLN A 107 -33.57 -55.04 49.15
CA GLN A 107 -34.33 -53.89 48.67
C GLN A 107 -33.50 -52.61 48.72
N GLU A 108 -32.80 -52.33 49.83
CA GLU A 108 -31.89 -51.19 49.98
C GLU A 108 -30.77 -51.22 48.94
N GLN A 109 -30.17 -52.40 48.67
CA GLN A 109 -29.17 -52.56 47.61
C GLN A 109 -29.77 -52.27 46.23
N ASN A 110 -30.96 -52.80 45.92
CA ASN A 110 -31.63 -52.55 44.64
C ASN A 110 -31.99 -51.06 44.47
N GLU A 111 -32.52 -50.40 45.51
CA GLU A 111 -32.80 -48.96 45.52
C GLU A 111 -31.51 -48.14 45.33
N ALA A 112 -30.42 -48.50 46.01
CA ALA A 112 -29.11 -47.85 45.84
C ALA A 112 -28.56 -48.01 44.41
N HIS A 113 -28.70 -49.21 43.81
CA HIS A 113 -28.31 -49.45 42.42
C HIS A 113 -29.17 -48.67 41.42
N GLN A 114 -30.48 -48.61 41.63
CA GLN A 114 -31.39 -47.83 40.79
C GLN A 114 -31.10 -46.32 40.92
N ALA A 115 -30.87 -45.82 42.13
CA ALA A 115 -30.48 -44.44 42.38
C ALA A 115 -29.11 -44.12 41.75
N SER A 116 -28.14 -45.02 41.83
CA SER A 116 -26.83 -44.87 41.17
C SER A 116 -26.98 -44.81 39.64
N ARG A 117 -27.80 -45.69 39.06
CA ARG A 117 -28.10 -45.70 37.62
C ARG A 117 -28.82 -44.43 37.17
N ALA A 118 -29.78 -43.95 37.96
CA ALA A 118 -30.49 -42.70 37.71
C ALA A 118 -29.55 -41.49 37.76
N LYS A 119 -28.70 -41.38 38.80
CA LYS A 119 -27.68 -40.33 38.89
C LYS A 119 -26.70 -40.34 37.71
N MET A 120 -26.33 -41.52 37.22
CA MET A 120 -25.46 -41.63 36.06
C MET A 120 -26.18 -41.17 34.77
N ALA A 121 -27.45 -41.54 34.59
CA ALA A 121 -28.26 -41.10 33.46
C ALA A 121 -28.48 -39.57 33.48
N GLU A 122 -28.77 -39.00 34.65
CA GLU A 122 -28.90 -37.55 34.86
C GLU A 122 -27.58 -36.83 34.58
N GLY A 123 -26.45 -37.37 35.06
CA GLY A 123 -25.12 -36.82 34.77
C GLY A 123 -24.77 -36.83 33.28
N MET A 124 -25.15 -37.89 32.55
CA MET A 124 -25.01 -37.94 31.09
C MET A 124 -25.93 -36.95 30.38
N ALA A 125 -27.19 -36.82 30.82
CA ALA A 125 -28.13 -35.85 30.25
C ALA A 125 -27.64 -34.41 30.44
N LEU A 126 -27.17 -34.05 31.65
CA LEU A 126 -26.59 -32.74 31.93
C LEU A 126 -25.31 -32.47 31.11
N ALA A 127 -24.50 -33.50 30.85
CA ALA A 127 -23.31 -33.35 30.01
C ALA A 127 -23.68 -33.09 28.54
N LEU A 128 -24.71 -33.76 28.02
CA LEU A 128 -25.25 -33.51 26.68
C LEU A 128 -25.86 -32.12 26.56
N GLU A 129 -26.68 -31.71 27.54
CA GLU A 129 -27.28 -30.37 27.56
C GLU A 129 -26.23 -29.26 27.59
N LYS A 130 -25.16 -29.43 28.40
CA LYS A 130 -24.03 -28.50 28.37
C LYS A 130 -23.34 -28.45 27.01
N LYS A 131 -23.20 -29.60 26.34
CA LYS A 131 -22.61 -29.66 24.99
C LYS A 131 -23.49 -28.97 23.96
N ASP A 132 -24.80 -29.18 24.01
CA ASP A 132 -25.75 -28.52 23.12
C ASP A 132 -25.72 -27.00 23.33
N GLN A 133 -25.65 -26.54 24.58
CA GLN A 133 -25.48 -25.12 24.90
C GLN A 133 -24.16 -24.54 24.35
N GLU A 134 -23.04 -25.24 24.53
CA GLU A 134 -21.73 -24.85 23.94
C GLU A 134 -21.81 -24.74 22.40
N TRP A 135 -22.52 -25.66 21.73
CA TRP A 135 -22.70 -25.64 20.29
C TRP A 135 -23.61 -24.50 19.83
N MET A 136 -24.69 -24.21 20.58
CA MET A 136 -25.58 -23.09 20.31
C MET A 136 -24.85 -21.74 20.43
N GLU A 137 -23.98 -21.59 21.43
CA GLU A 137 -23.15 -20.39 21.59
C GLU A 137 -22.15 -20.23 20.45
N LYS A 138 -21.47 -21.31 20.04
CA LYS A 138 -20.57 -21.29 18.88
C LYS A 138 -21.31 -20.95 17.59
N LEU A 139 -22.49 -21.52 17.38
CA LEU A 139 -23.31 -21.24 16.20
C LEU A 139 -23.78 -19.78 16.20
N SER A 140 -24.17 -19.23 17.36
CA SER A 140 -24.49 -17.80 17.51
C SER A 140 -23.29 -16.90 17.18
N GLN A 141 -22.09 -17.28 17.61
CA GLN A 141 -20.87 -16.53 17.31
C GLN A 141 -20.55 -16.54 15.81
N VAL A 142 -20.63 -17.71 15.16
CA VAL A 142 -20.43 -17.85 13.71
C VAL A 142 -21.50 -17.05 12.94
N GLU A 143 -22.76 -17.07 13.37
CA GLU A 143 -23.84 -16.29 12.76
C GLU A 143 -23.56 -14.78 12.84
N LYS A 144 -23.02 -14.30 13.98
CA LYS A 144 -22.60 -12.89 14.15
C LYS A 144 -21.42 -12.54 13.25
N GLU A 145 -20.43 -13.40 13.13
CA GLU A 145 -19.26 -13.20 12.25
C GLU A 145 -19.67 -13.20 10.78
N LYS A 146 -20.53 -14.14 10.36
CA LYS A 146 -21.13 -14.17 9.03
C LYS A 146 -21.82 -12.85 8.70
N LYS A 147 -22.68 -12.34 9.59
CA LYS A 147 -23.37 -11.05 9.39
C LYS A 147 -22.40 -9.89 9.26
N LYS A 148 -21.34 -9.82 10.07
CA LYS A 148 -20.30 -8.79 9.96
C LYS A 148 -19.56 -8.86 8.62
N LEU A 149 -19.22 -10.06 8.17
CA LEU A 149 -18.55 -10.24 6.87
C LEU A 149 -19.48 -9.87 5.72
N GLU A 150 -20.77 -10.21 5.80
CA GLU A 150 -21.78 -9.82 4.81
C GLU A 150 -21.93 -8.29 4.73
N THR A 151 -21.97 -7.59 5.86
CA THR A 151 -22.04 -6.11 5.86
C THR A 151 -20.76 -5.49 5.29
N GLN A 152 -19.58 -5.97 5.68
CA GLN A 152 -18.31 -5.49 5.14
C GLN A 152 -18.21 -5.71 3.63
N LEU A 153 -18.69 -6.85 3.14
CA LEU A 153 -18.67 -7.18 1.73
C LEU A 153 -19.66 -6.33 0.94
N GLN A 154 -20.83 -6.00 1.52
CA GLN A 154 -21.78 -5.07 0.93
C GLN A 154 -21.23 -3.64 0.87
N GLU A 155 -20.61 -3.16 1.95
CA GLU A 155 -19.95 -1.85 1.99
C GLU A 155 -18.83 -1.76 0.94
N MET A 156 -18.00 -2.79 0.81
CA MET A 156 -16.96 -2.87 -0.22
C MET A 156 -17.53 -2.78 -1.65
N ARG A 157 -18.66 -3.46 -1.92
CA ARG A 157 -19.35 -3.37 -3.22
C ARG A 157 -19.87 -1.98 -3.50
N GLU A 158 -20.49 -1.35 -2.51
CA GLU A 158 -21.05 0.00 -2.64
C GLU A 158 -19.95 1.05 -2.83
N GLN A 159 -18.84 0.93 -2.10
CA GLN A 159 -17.64 1.75 -2.31
C GLN A 159 -17.08 1.56 -3.72
N SER A 160 -16.99 0.32 -4.20
CA SER A 160 -16.53 0.03 -5.56
C SER A 160 -17.45 0.66 -6.61
N LEU A 161 -18.77 0.63 -6.40
CA LEU A 161 -19.73 1.25 -7.31
C LEU A 161 -19.62 2.78 -7.28
N ASN A 162 -19.45 3.38 -6.10
CA ASN A 162 -19.25 4.82 -5.96
C ASN A 162 -17.96 5.29 -6.64
N LEU A 163 -16.87 4.52 -6.52
CA LEU A 163 -15.61 4.81 -7.20
C LEU A 163 -15.76 4.73 -8.73
N PHE A 164 -16.55 3.77 -9.23
CA PHE A 164 -16.84 3.66 -10.66
C PHE A 164 -17.65 4.88 -11.16
N GLN A 165 -18.71 5.26 -10.46
CA GLN A 165 -19.50 6.46 -10.80
C GLN A 165 -18.64 7.73 -10.80
N LYS A 166 -17.79 7.91 -9.78
CA LYS A 166 -16.85 9.03 -9.74
C LYS A 166 -15.85 9.00 -10.88
N ARG A 167 -15.43 7.82 -11.32
CA ARG A 167 -14.54 7.66 -12.48
C ARG A 167 -15.25 8.12 -13.76
N ASP A 168 -16.49 7.70 -13.96
CA ASP A 168 -17.30 8.13 -15.10
C ASP A 168 -17.52 9.65 -15.09
N GLU A 169 -17.86 10.24 -13.94
CA GLU A 169 -17.99 11.69 -13.77
C GLU A 169 -16.69 12.44 -14.10
N ILE A 170 -15.53 11.90 -13.68
CA ILE A 170 -14.22 12.47 -14.02
C ILE A 170 -13.97 12.40 -15.53
N ASP A 171 -14.23 11.25 -16.16
CA ASP A 171 -14.03 11.08 -17.60
C ASP A 171 -14.95 12.02 -18.41
N GLU A 172 -16.18 12.27 -17.96
CA GLU A 172 -17.08 13.29 -18.55
C GLU A 172 -16.53 14.72 -18.40
N LEU A 173 -16.05 15.08 -17.20
CA LEU A 173 -15.43 16.38 -16.94
C LEU A 173 -14.17 16.60 -17.77
N GLU A 174 -13.31 15.59 -17.90
CA GLU A 174 -12.14 15.62 -18.78
C GLU A 174 -12.56 15.83 -20.25
N GLY A 175 -13.65 15.20 -20.68
CA GLY A 175 -14.25 15.42 -22.00
C GLY A 175 -14.68 16.87 -22.22
N PHE A 176 -15.37 17.49 -21.25
CA PHE A 176 -15.74 18.90 -21.31
C PHE A 176 -14.52 19.82 -21.32
N GLN A 177 -13.53 19.55 -20.48
CA GLN A 177 -12.30 20.34 -20.43
C GLN A 177 -11.55 20.28 -21.77
N GLN A 178 -11.43 19.10 -22.38
CA GLN A 178 -10.82 18.95 -23.71
C GLN A 178 -11.59 19.74 -24.78
N GLN A 179 -12.92 19.75 -24.71
CA GLN A 179 -13.76 20.53 -25.62
C GLN A 179 -13.53 22.04 -25.43
N GLU A 180 -13.47 22.53 -24.19
CA GLU A 180 -13.19 23.94 -23.90
C GLU A 180 -11.78 24.35 -24.36
N ILE A 181 -10.77 23.53 -24.10
CA ILE A 181 -9.40 23.74 -24.58
C ILE A 181 -9.39 23.80 -26.11
N ALA A 182 -10.09 22.91 -26.81
CA ALA A 182 -10.19 22.94 -28.26
C ALA A 182 -10.87 24.22 -28.80
N LYS A 183 -11.93 24.69 -28.13
CA LYS A 183 -12.60 25.96 -28.46
C LYS A 183 -11.66 27.15 -28.26
N VAL A 184 -10.96 27.22 -27.12
CA VAL A 184 -9.98 28.28 -26.83
C VAL A 184 -8.84 28.25 -27.84
N LYS A 185 -8.31 27.06 -28.17
CA LYS A 185 -7.28 26.90 -29.19
C LYS A 185 -7.73 27.41 -30.56
N HIS A 186 -8.94 27.08 -30.99
CA HIS A 186 -9.49 27.59 -32.25
C HIS A 186 -9.68 29.12 -32.22
N MET A 187 -10.18 29.67 -31.12
CA MET A 187 -10.35 31.12 -30.98
C MET A 187 -9.00 31.85 -30.99
N LEU A 188 -7.99 31.34 -30.29
CA LEU A 188 -6.64 31.89 -30.29
C LEU A 188 -6.02 31.85 -31.69
N LEU A 189 -6.09 30.71 -32.37
CA LEU A 189 -5.53 30.55 -33.70
C LEU A 189 -6.20 31.50 -34.70
N LYS A 190 -7.53 31.67 -34.63
CA LYS A 190 -8.26 32.65 -35.45
C LYS A 190 -7.88 34.09 -35.12
N LYS A 191 -7.62 34.40 -33.84
CA LYS A 191 -7.17 35.73 -33.41
C LYS A 191 -5.75 36.02 -33.89
N GLU A 192 -4.86 35.04 -33.81
CA GLU A 192 -3.49 35.11 -34.32
C GLU A 192 -3.46 35.32 -35.84
N GLU A 193 -4.29 34.59 -36.60
CA GLU A 193 -4.48 34.82 -38.04
C GLU A 193 -4.97 36.25 -38.34
N SER A 194 -5.94 36.76 -37.57
CA SER A 194 -6.43 38.13 -37.76
C SER A 194 -5.39 39.19 -37.41
N LEU A 195 -4.58 38.95 -36.37
CA LEU A 195 -3.50 39.83 -35.97
C LEU A 195 -2.42 39.88 -37.05
N SER A 196 -1.97 38.72 -37.54
CA SER A 196 -1.00 38.62 -38.62
C SER A 196 -1.46 39.36 -39.88
N LYS A 197 -2.75 39.26 -40.22
CA LYS A 197 -3.32 40.03 -41.33
C LYS A 197 -3.25 41.55 -41.09
N THR A 198 -3.63 42.02 -39.90
CA THR A 198 -3.54 43.45 -39.57
C THR A 198 -2.10 43.96 -39.50
N GLU A 199 -1.15 43.14 -39.06
CA GLU A 199 0.28 43.46 -39.08
C GLU A 199 0.78 43.60 -40.52
N GLN A 200 0.39 42.70 -41.43
CA GLN A 200 0.73 42.80 -42.84
C GLN A 200 0.14 44.06 -43.49
N GLU A 201 -1.11 44.39 -43.20
CA GLU A 201 -1.76 45.64 -43.67
C GLU A 201 -1.05 46.88 -43.13
N LEU A 202 -0.65 46.88 -41.85
CA LEU A 202 0.12 47.96 -41.24
C LEU A 202 1.50 48.10 -41.89
N GLU A 203 2.16 46.99 -42.22
CA GLU A 203 3.46 46.99 -42.90
C GLU A 203 3.34 47.57 -44.31
N VAL A 204 2.28 47.22 -45.06
CA VAL A 204 1.99 47.84 -46.37
C VAL A 204 1.76 49.35 -46.23
N CYS A 205 0.89 49.76 -45.31
CA CYS A 205 0.62 51.17 -45.04
C CYS A 205 1.89 51.94 -44.62
N THR A 206 2.76 51.31 -43.84
CA THR A 206 4.05 51.89 -43.44
C THR A 206 4.96 52.10 -44.65
N ARG A 207 5.04 51.13 -45.57
CA ARG A 207 5.82 51.27 -46.82
C ARG A 207 5.25 52.36 -47.73
N GLU A 208 3.92 52.45 -47.83
CA GLU A 208 3.26 53.52 -48.59
C GLU A 208 3.53 54.90 -47.99
N LEU A 209 3.49 55.02 -46.65
CA LEU A 209 3.82 56.26 -45.96
C LEU A 209 5.28 56.66 -46.16
N THR A 210 6.23 55.71 -46.11
CA THR A 210 7.64 56.01 -46.40
C THR A 210 7.82 56.49 -47.83
N HIS A 211 7.16 55.82 -48.78
CA HIS A 211 7.22 56.23 -50.19
C HIS A 211 6.61 57.63 -50.41
N ALA A 212 5.45 57.92 -49.81
CA ALA A 212 4.83 59.24 -49.90
C ALA A 212 5.71 60.34 -49.28
N LYS A 213 6.45 60.04 -48.20
CA LYS A 213 7.43 60.96 -47.61
C LYS A 213 8.61 61.21 -48.54
N GLU A 214 9.14 60.18 -49.20
CA GLU A 214 10.21 60.33 -50.21
C GLU A 214 9.74 61.23 -51.36
N VAL A 215 8.56 60.96 -51.92
CA VAL A 215 7.99 61.79 -53.00
C VAL A 215 7.77 63.24 -52.56
N LEU A 216 7.29 63.46 -51.33
CA LEU A 216 7.15 64.82 -50.76
C LEU A 216 8.51 65.52 -50.60
N GLN A 217 9.53 64.79 -50.18
CA GLN A 217 10.88 65.32 -50.06
C GLN A 217 11.45 65.70 -51.42
N ASP A 218 11.25 64.87 -52.44
CA ASP A 218 11.67 65.15 -53.82
C ASP A 218 10.95 66.37 -54.38
N ALA A 219 9.62 66.46 -54.23
CA ALA A 219 8.84 67.62 -54.64
C ALA A 219 9.25 68.91 -53.90
N SER A 220 9.61 68.80 -52.62
CA SER A 220 10.14 69.93 -51.83
C SER A 220 11.50 70.39 -52.36
N ASN A 221 12.39 69.44 -52.70
CA ASN A 221 13.68 69.72 -53.30
C ASN A 221 13.51 70.40 -54.67
N GLU A 222 12.63 69.90 -55.53
CA GLU A 222 12.30 70.53 -56.82
C GLU A 222 11.72 71.94 -56.64
N SER A 223 10.76 72.12 -55.73
CA SER A 223 10.20 73.44 -55.41
C SER A 223 11.27 74.42 -54.90
N SER A 224 12.26 73.93 -54.16
CA SER A 224 13.41 74.75 -53.72
C SER A 224 14.32 75.12 -54.89
N GLY A 225 14.51 74.23 -55.87
CA GLY A 225 15.23 74.50 -57.12
C GLY A 225 14.54 75.57 -57.94
N LEU A 226 13.25 75.37 -58.23
CA LEU A 226 12.44 76.35 -58.99
C LEU A 226 12.37 77.72 -58.31
N ARG A 227 12.37 77.78 -56.96
CA ARG A 227 12.47 79.06 -56.24
C ARG A 227 13.78 79.78 -56.50
N LYS A 228 14.90 79.05 -56.56
CA LYS A 228 16.21 79.64 -56.90
C LYS A 228 16.21 80.16 -58.32
N ASP A 229 15.75 79.36 -59.28
CA ASP A 229 15.67 79.77 -60.69
C ASP A 229 14.80 81.02 -60.86
N LEU A 230 13.66 81.08 -60.16
CA LEU A 230 12.78 82.25 -60.18
C LEU A 230 13.45 83.49 -59.57
N GLN A 231 14.23 83.31 -58.50
CA GLN A 231 14.99 84.40 -57.88
C GLN A 231 16.11 84.90 -58.81
N GLU A 232 16.82 84.00 -59.48
CA GLU A 232 17.83 84.34 -60.50
C GLU A 232 17.19 85.11 -61.67
N LEU A 233 16.03 84.65 -62.16
CA LEU A 233 15.31 85.30 -63.24
C LEU A 233 14.80 86.70 -62.81
N GLN A 234 14.28 86.85 -61.59
CA GLN A 234 13.92 88.15 -61.04
C GLN A 234 15.11 89.10 -60.96
N GLN A 235 16.28 88.60 -60.56
CA GLN A 235 17.50 89.40 -60.53
C GLN A 235 17.93 89.85 -61.93
N GLN A 236 17.85 88.96 -62.93
CA GLN A 236 18.10 89.32 -64.33
C GLN A 236 17.11 90.37 -64.85
N PHE A 237 15.82 90.27 -64.49
CA PHE A 237 14.83 91.28 -64.87
C PHE A 237 15.14 92.65 -64.26
N LEU A 238 15.55 92.71 -62.99
CA LEU A 238 15.96 93.97 -62.36
C LEU A 238 17.18 94.57 -63.04
N GLU A 239 18.14 93.76 -63.45
CA GLU A 239 19.33 94.23 -64.16
C GLU A 239 19.01 94.73 -65.57
N LEU A 240 18.13 94.04 -66.29
CA LEU A 240 17.61 94.51 -67.59
C LEU A 240 16.78 95.79 -67.44
N GLU A 241 16.01 95.92 -66.37
CA GLU A 241 15.25 97.14 -66.08
C GLU A 241 16.18 98.32 -65.79
N ALA A 242 17.24 98.11 -65.00
CA ALA A 242 18.29 99.11 -64.79
C ALA A 242 18.98 99.52 -66.10
N GLN A 243 19.32 98.55 -66.96
CA GLN A 243 19.89 98.84 -68.29
C GLN A 243 18.93 99.63 -69.19
N ARG A 244 17.63 99.29 -69.17
CA ARG A 244 16.60 100.05 -69.88
C ARG A 244 16.56 101.49 -69.37
N ASP A 245 16.55 101.70 -68.07
CA ASP A 245 16.48 103.03 -67.48
C ASP A 245 17.72 103.86 -67.82
N GLU A 246 18.92 103.27 -67.77
CA GLU A 246 20.15 103.90 -68.25
C GLU A 246 20.03 104.32 -69.73
N LEU A 247 19.52 103.44 -70.60
CA LEU A 247 19.29 103.77 -72.01
C LEU A 247 18.25 104.89 -72.18
N MET A 248 17.15 104.88 -71.42
CA MET A 248 16.15 105.97 -71.44
C MET A 248 16.76 107.30 -71.00
N THR A 249 17.64 107.30 -69.98
CA THR A 249 18.35 108.53 -69.60
C THR A 249 19.33 109.00 -70.69
N ALA A 250 19.98 108.08 -71.39
CA ALA A 250 20.85 108.43 -72.51
C ALA A 250 20.05 108.98 -73.70
N GLU A 251 18.89 108.39 -74.01
CA GLU A 251 17.96 108.84 -75.05
C GLU A 251 17.44 110.24 -74.75
N THR A 252 16.88 110.48 -73.56
CA THR A 252 16.41 111.82 -73.14
C THR A 252 17.53 112.86 -73.15
N ASN A 253 18.76 112.50 -72.74
CA ASN A 253 19.91 113.40 -72.86
C ASN A 253 20.27 113.71 -74.32
N ALA A 254 20.17 112.72 -75.21
CA ALA A 254 20.38 112.91 -76.64
C ALA A 254 19.29 113.80 -77.25
N GLU A 255 18.02 113.58 -76.92
CA GLU A 255 16.88 114.44 -77.32
C GLU A 255 17.05 115.88 -76.82
N ASN A 256 17.42 116.08 -75.55
CA ASN A 256 17.73 117.41 -75.00
C ASN A 256 18.87 118.09 -75.77
N LYS A 257 19.87 117.33 -76.21
CA LYS A 257 20.97 117.87 -77.02
C LYS A 257 20.51 118.21 -78.44
N ILE A 258 19.65 117.40 -79.04
CA ILE A 258 19.05 117.67 -80.36
C ILE A 258 18.22 118.95 -80.29
N THR A 259 17.29 119.06 -79.34
CA THR A 259 16.47 120.27 -79.15
C THR A 259 17.30 121.53 -78.90
N ALA A 260 18.39 121.43 -78.13
CA ALA A 260 19.32 122.55 -77.96
C ALA A 260 20.04 122.94 -79.27
N LEU A 261 20.39 121.96 -80.11
CA LEU A 261 20.96 122.20 -81.43
C LEU A 261 19.92 122.81 -82.39
N GLU A 262 18.68 122.33 -82.38
CA GLU A 262 17.56 122.90 -83.15
C GLU A 262 17.27 124.35 -82.75
N LEU A 263 17.29 124.68 -81.46
CA LEU A 263 17.14 126.06 -80.99
C LEU A 263 18.27 126.95 -81.53
N ARG A 264 19.52 126.47 -81.46
CA ARG A 264 20.67 127.21 -81.98
C ARG A 264 20.59 127.39 -83.50
N GLU A 265 20.07 126.40 -84.22
CA GLU A 265 19.79 126.52 -85.65
C GLU A 265 18.75 127.61 -85.92
N GLN A 266 17.65 127.66 -85.16
CA GLN A 266 16.65 128.73 -85.25
C GLN A 266 17.22 130.12 -84.92
N GLU A 267 18.06 130.24 -83.88
CA GLU A 267 18.75 131.48 -83.55
C GLU A 267 19.64 131.96 -84.70
N LEU A 268 20.46 131.06 -85.26
CA LEU A 268 21.29 131.35 -86.42
C LEU A 268 20.44 131.77 -87.63
N GLN A 269 19.30 131.11 -87.85
CA GLN A 269 18.39 131.45 -88.94
C GLN A 269 17.74 132.83 -88.74
N THR A 270 17.43 133.20 -87.50
CA THR A 270 16.95 134.55 -87.14
C THR A 270 18.02 135.60 -87.41
N VAL A 271 19.27 135.35 -87.00
CA VAL A 271 20.41 136.24 -87.29
C VAL A 271 20.62 136.39 -88.80
N ILE A 272 20.49 135.32 -89.58
CA ILE A 272 20.56 135.39 -91.06
C ILE A 272 19.43 136.25 -91.63
N GLN A 273 18.20 136.13 -91.10
CA GLN A 273 17.07 136.97 -91.52
C GLN A 273 17.31 138.44 -91.17
N GLU A 274 17.78 138.73 -89.96
CA GLU A 274 18.14 140.09 -89.53
C GLU A 274 19.23 140.70 -90.42
N LEU A 275 20.33 139.97 -90.67
CA LEU A 275 21.38 140.38 -91.61
C LEU A 275 20.84 140.62 -93.02
N SER A 276 19.88 139.82 -93.47
CA SER A 276 19.24 139.99 -94.78
C SER A 276 18.42 141.29 -94.83
N VAL A 277 17.67 141.58 -93.76
CA VAL A 277 16.90 142.83 -93.62
C VAL A 277 17.85 144.04 -93.55
N ASP A 278 18.93 143.96 -92.78
CA ASP A 278 19.93 145.03 -92.67
C ASP A 278 20.61 145.33 -94.00
N LEU A 279 20.94 144.30 -94.78
CA LEU A 279 21.46 144.47 -96.15
C LEU A 279 20.44 145.18 -97.05
N GLN A 280 19.16 144.84 -96.92
CA GLN A 280 18.07 145.45 -97.68
C GLN A 280 17.89 146.93 -97.29
N ASN A 281 17.95 147.24 -96.00
CA ASN A 281 17.92 148.60 -95.47
C ASN A 281 19.14 149.42 -95.91
N MET A 282 20.35 148.86 -95.87
CA MET A 282 21.56 149.56 -96.34
C MET A 282 21.48 149.87 -97.85
N THR A 283 20.84 148.99 -98.63
CA THR A 283 20.58 149.21 -100.05
C THR A 283 19.59 150.35 -100.27
N LEU A 284 18.55 150.45 -99.44
CA LEU A 284 17.61 151.58 -99.45
C LEU A 284 18.29 152.89 -99.04
N ASP A 285 19.07 152.90 -97.95
CA ASP A 285 19.87 154.04 -97.50
C ASP A 285 20.82 154.56 -98.58
N PHE A 286 21.44 153.65 -99.33
CA PHE A 286 22.28 153.99 -100.48
C PHE A 286 21.46 154.63 -101.61
N ALA A 287 20.27 154.10 -101.90
CA ALA A 287 19.35 154.70 -102.88
C ALA A 287 18.87 156.09 -102.44
N GLU A 288 18.59 156.30 -101.15
CA GLU A 288 18.20 157.61 -100.60
C GLU A 288 19.34 158.63 -100.63
N ARG A 289 20.58 158.23 -100.35
CA ARG A 289 21.78 159.09 -100.52
C ARG A 289 22.00 159.50 -101.98
N ASN A 290 21.75 158.61 -102.93
CA ASN A 290 21.80 158.95 -104.35
C ASN A 290 20.69 159.96 -104.72
N LYS A 291 19.48 159.76 -104.19
CA LYS A 291 18.35 160.69 -104.39
C LYS A 291 18.61 162.08 -103.78
N LEU A 292 19.28 162.15 -102.62
CA LEU A 292 19.68 163.41 -102.00
C LEU A 292 20.74 164.15 -102.84
N THR A 293 21.61 163.41 -103.51
CA THR A 293 22.63 163.97 -104.41
C THR A 293 21.96 164.61 -105.64
N GLU A 294 20.95 163.95 -106.22
CA GLU A 294 20.11 164.52 -107.28
C GLU A 294 19.38 165.79 -106.81
N GLN A 295 18.81 165.78 -105.60
CA GLN A 295 18.11 166.94 -105.02
C GLN A 295 19.02 168.14 -104.74
N LEU A 296 20.29 167.93 -104.37
CA LEU A 296 21.26 169.02 -104.20
C LEU A 296 21.67 169.62 -105.56
N GLN A 297 21.71 168.80 -106.62
CA GLN A 297 22.00 169.24 -107.99
C GLN A 297 20.82 170.03 -108.60
N GLU A 298 19.58 169.68 -108.25
CA GLU A 298 18.37 170.43 -108.57
C GLU A 298 18.26 171.74 -107.77
N LYS A 299 18.67 171.75 -106.50
CA LYS A 299 18.67 172.96 -105.65
C LYS A 299 19.63 174.04 -106.12
N VAL A 300 20.81 173.67 -106.63
CA VAL A 300 21.75 174.63 -107.23
C VAL A 300 21.13 175.25 -108.50
N SER A 301 20.50 174.43 -109.34
CA SER A 301 19.79 174.89 -110.55
C SER A 301 18.52 175.73 -110.23
N SER A 302 17.90 175.49 -109.08
CA SER A 302 16.72 176.20 -108.58
C SER A 302 17.04 177.54 -107.91
N LEU A 303 18.20 177.67 -107.26
CA LEU A 303 18.61 178.90 -106.57
C LEU A 303 19.06 180.01 -107.53
N GLU A 304 19.48 179.66 -108.76
CA GLU A 304 19.73 180.63 -109.83
C GLU A 304 18.44 181.22 -110.44
N LYS A 305 17.27 180.59 -110.21
CA LYS A 305 16.02 180.93 -110.91
C LYS A 305 14.90 181.50 -110.04
N LYS A 306 15.11 181.72 -108.74
CA LYS A 306 14.07 182.21 -107.81
C LYS A 306 14.52 183.37 -106.90
N LEU A 307 15.22 184.34 -107.49
CA LEU A 307 15.39 185.70 -106.96
C LEU A 307 14.23 186.65 -107.37
N GLU A 308 13.07 186.11 -107.76
CA GLU A 308 11.89 186.90 -108.13
C GLU A 308 10.60 186.34 -107.50
N ARG A 309 10.02 187.15 -106.58
CA ARG A 309 8.66 187.15 -105.99
C ARG A 309 8.38 186.39 -104.66
N ASN A 310 7.68 187.11 -103.78
CA ASN A 310 7.12 186.76 -102.45
C ASN A 310 5.57 186.62 -102.48
N LEU A 311 4.98 186.11 -101.36
CA LEU A 311 3.61 186.26 -100.74
C LEU A 311 3.11 184.90 -100.17
N SER A 312 2.16 184.68 -99.24
CA SER A 312 1.58 185.38 -98.04
C SER A 312 0.49 184.48 -97.39
N GLY A 313 0.32 184.52 -96.05
CA GLY A 313 -0.98 184.58 -95.34
C GLY A 313 -1.89 183.35 -95.13
N ASP A 314 -1.90 182.34 -96.00
CA ASP A 314 -2.94 181.27 -95.99
C ASP A 314 -2.53 179.96 -95.26
N GLU A 315 -1.32 179.93 -94.68
CA GLU A 315 -0.71 178.70 -94.14
C GLU A 315 -1.11 178.38 -92.68
N TYR A 316 -1.61 179.34 -91.90
CA TYR A 316 -1.89 179.14 -90.47
C TYR A 316 -3.15 178.31 -90.18
N VAL A 317 -4.09 178.23 -91.13
CA VAL A 317 -5.36 177.49 -90.95
C VAL A 317 -5.23 176.00 -91.33
N GLN A 318 -4.26 175.65 -92.19
CA GLN A 318 -4.01 174.25 -92.58
C GLN A 318 -3.36 173.42 -91.47
N GLU A 319 -2.57 174.01 -90.57
CA GLU A 319 -1.91 173.29 -89.47
C GLU A 319 -2.92 172.76 -88.43
N LEU A 320 -3.91 173.58 -88.07
CA LEU A 320 -4.96 173.23 -87.10
C LEU A 320 -5.89 172.11 -87.60
N LEU A 321 -6.09 171.99 -88.92
CA LEU A 321 -6.86 170.90 -89.51
C LEU A 321 -6.11 169.57 -89.50
N LYS A 322 -4.77 169.58 -89.55
CA LYS A 322 -3.95 168.36 -89.45
C LYS A 322 -3.96 167.77 -88.04
N GLU A 323 -3.88 168.62 -87.01
CA GLU A 323 -3.87 168.15 -85.61
C GLU A 323 -5.19 167.45 -85.25
N LYS A 324 -6.33 168.01 -85.69
CA LYS A 324 -7.65 167.38 -85.52
C LYS A 324 -7.71 165.99 -86.16
N ALA A 325 -7.18 165.83 -87.38
CA ALA A 325 -7.18 164.55 -88.09
C ALA A 325 -6.35 163.46 -87.36
N THR A 326 -5.23 163.82 -86.74
CA THR A 326 -4.39 162.85 -86.01
C THR A 326 -5.03 162.35 -84.71
N LEU A 327 -5.82 163.19 -84.03
CA LEU A 327 -6.54 162.79 -82.82
C LEU A 327 -7.76 161.91 -83.15
N GLU A 328 -8.43 162.17 -84.28
CA GLU A 328 -9.50 161.30 -84.78
C GLU A 328 -8.96 159.90 -85.13
N GLN A 329 -7.79 159.81 -85.75
CA GLN A 329 -7.14 158.53 -86.06
C GLN A 329 -6.79 157.72 -84.80
N LYS A 330 -6.21 158.36 -83.77
CA LYS A 330 -5.85 157.67 -82.51
C LYS A 330 -7.08 157.15 -81.75
N LEU A 331 -8.21 157.85 -81.86
CA LEU A 331 -9.47 157.41 -81.26
C LEU A 331 -10.00 156.15 -81.96
N ASP A 332 -9.85 156.06 -83.28
CA ASP A 332 -10.27 154.88 -84.03
C ASP A 332 -9.35 153.67 -83.82
N GLU A 333 -8.04 153.88 -83.68
CA GLU A 333 -7.07 152.82 -83.34
C GLU A 333 -7.35 152.22 -81.94
N THR A 334 -7.65 153.06 -80.94
CA THR A 334 -8.02 152.56 -79.60
C THR A 334 -9.34 151.82 -79.59
N ARG A 335 -10.31 152.24 -80.42
CA ARG A 335 -11.56 151.48 -80.59
C ARG A 335 -11.33 150.12 -81.24
N GLN A 336 -10.45 150.04 -82.24
CA GLN A 336 -10.09 148.77 -82.87
C GLN A 336 -9.37 147.83 -81.89
N GLN A 337 -8.43 148.34 -81.08
CA GLN A 337 -7.75 147.53 -80.06
C GLN A 337 -8.72 146.99 -78.99
N VAL A 338 -9.65 147.82 -78.53
CA VAL A 338 -10.67 147.37 -77.57
C VAL A 338 -11.59 146.30 -78.18
N LEU A 339 -11.85 146.35 -79.49
CA LEU A 339 -12.60 145.31 -80.18
C LEU A 339 -11.80 144.00 -80.27
N THR A 340 -10.51 144.03 -80.61
CA THR A 340 -9.67 142.83 -80.66
C THR A 340 -9.53 142.20 -79.28
N ASP A 341 -9.21 142.97 -78.25
CA ASP A 341 -9.08 142.47 -76.88
C ASP A 341 -10.38 141.85 -76.36
N ARG A 342 -11.53 142.47 -76.72
CA ARG A 342 -12.86 141.92 -76.39
C ARG A 342 -13.14 140.61 -77.11
N THR A 343 -12.65 140.44 -78.34
CA THR A 343 -12.82 139.22 -79.13
C THR A 343 -11.95 138.10 -78.56
N ASP A 344 -10.69 138.37 -78.25
CA ASP A 344 -9.77 137.42 -77.62
C ASP A 344 -10.28 137.01 -76.23
N HIS A 345 -10.78 137.96 -75.43
CA HIS A 345 -11.43 137.65 -74.16
C HIS A 345 -12.65 136.74 -74.34
N ALA A 346 -13.51 136.99 -75.32
CA ALA A 346 -14.65 136.12 -75.61
C ALA A 346 -14.19 134.68 -75.95
N GLU A 347 -13.16 134.52 -76.77
CA GLU A 347 -12.62 133.20 -77.11
C GLU A 347 -11.99 132.46 -75.91
N THR A 348 -11.31 133.19 -75.01
CA THR A 348 -10.79 132.59 -73.77
C THR A 348 -11.91 132.15 -72.83
N VAL A 349 -12.98 132.93 -72.73
CA VAL A 349 -14.17 132.57 -71.95
C VAL A 349 -14.83 131.32 -72.53
N ASP A 350 -15.02 131.24 -73.85
CA ASP A 350 -15.60 130.06 -74.51
C ASP A 350 -14.75 128.79 -74.29
N ARG A 351 -13.40 128.91 -74.32
CA ARG A 351 -12.48 127.81 -73.97
C ARG A 351 -12.62 127.37 -72.50
N LEU A 352 -12.72 128.32 -71.57
CA LEU A 352 -12.90 128.01 -70.15
C LEU A 352 -14.27 127.40 -69.87
N GLU A 353 -15.33 127.86 -70.54
CA GLU A 353 -16.67 127.28 -70.44
C GLU A 353 -16.72 125.84 -70.97
N THR A 354 -16.05 125.56 -72.10
CA THR A 354 -15.95 124.20 -72.64
C THR A 354 -15.15 123.27 -71.73
N GLN A 355 -14.02 123.74 -71.18
CA GLN A 355 -13.25 123.00 -70.18
C GLN A 355 -14.04 122.73 -68.90
N ASN A 356 -14.80 123.72 -68.40
CA ASN A 356 -15.67 123.53 -67.23
C ASN A 356 -16.74 122.47 -67.49
N LYS A 357 -17.40 122.49 -68.66
CA LYS A 357 -18.38 121.47 -69.04
C LYS A 357 -17.77 120.08 -69.12
N GLU A 358 -16.55 119.96 -69.67
CA GLU A 358 -15.85 118.67 -69.76
C GLU A 358 -15.44 118.15 -68.38
N LEU A 359 -14.97 119.03 -67.48
CA LEU A 359 -14.66 118.67 -66.09
C LEU A 359 -15.91 118.27 -65.32
N GLU A 360 -17.02 118.99 -65.48
CA GLU A 360 -18.32 118.63 -64.89
C GLU A 360 -18.78 117.24 -65.35
N GLN A 361 -18.67 116.93 -66.66
CA GLN A 361 -18.98 115.60 -67.18
C GLN A 361 -18.05 114.52 -66.61
N LYS A 362 -16.73 114.75 -66.56
CA LYS A 362 -15.78 113.79 -65.97
C LYS A 362 -16.06 113.54 -64.51
N LEU A 363 -16.41 114.58 -63.76
CA LEU A 363 -16.77 114.49 -62.34
C LEU A 363 -18.09 113.73 -62.16
N GLN A 364 -19.06 113.91 -63.05
CA GLN A 364 -20.30 113.12 -63.05
C GLN A 364 -20.03 111.63 -63.33
N ILE A 365 -19.20 111.29 -64.32
CA ILE A 365 -18.83 109.90 -64.60
C ILE A 365 -18.06 109.28 -63.42
N ALA A 366 -17.13 110.02 -62.81
CA ALA A 366 -16.37 109.58 -61.64
C ALA A 366 -17.27 109.34 -60.42
N THR A 367 -18.27 110.20 -60.20
CA THR A 367 -19.23 110.04 -59.10
C THR A 367 -20.17 108.86 -59.33
N GLU A 368 -20.64 108.65 -60.56
CA GLU A 368 -21.46 107.48 -60.93
C GLU A 368 -20.68 106.16 -60.81
N THR A 369 -19.43 106.11 -61.25
CA THR A 369 -18.56 104.92 -61.11
C THR A 369 -18.24 104.63 -59.65
N LEU A 370 -17.95 105.65 -58.84
CA LEU A 370 -17.77 105.49 -57.40
C LEU A 370 -19.05 104.95 -56.72
N LYS A 371 -20.23 105.42 -57.12
CA LYS A 371 -21.50 104.92 -56.60
C LYS A 371 -21.69 103.43 -56.93
N LYS A 372 -21.45 103.02 -58.17
CA LYS A 372 -21.52 101.61 -58.59
C LYS A 372 -20.53 100.73 -57.81
N ASN A 373 -19.30 101.21 -57.59
CA ASN A 373 -18.30 100.48 -56.81
C ASN A 373 -18.71 100.34 -55.33
N LYS A 374 -19.32 101.37 -54.73
CA LYS A 374 -19.86 101.30 -53.36
C LYS A 374 -21.02 100.30 -53.25
N GLU A 375 -21.91 100.27 -54.24
CA GLU A 375 -23.00 99.30 -54.31
C GLU A 375 -22.46 97.87 -54.44
N ALA A 376 -21.48 97.65 -55.34
CA ALA A 376 -20.83 96.35 -55.50
C ALA A 376 -20.06 95.89 -54.23
N ALA A 377 -19.40 96.81 -53.52
CA ALA A 377 -18.75 96.51 -52.25
C ALA A 377 -19.77 96.12 -51.17
N ALA A 378 -20.89 96.85 -51.07
CA ALA A 378 -21.97 96.52 -50.14
C ALA A 378 -22.61 95.14 -50.45
N GLU A 379 -22.78 94.79 -51.72
CA GLU A 379 -23.25 93.46 -52.14
C GLU A 379 -22.25 92.35 -51.75
N GLN A 380 -20.95 92.59 -51.93
CA GLN A 380 -19.92 91.67 -51.46
C GLN A 380 -19.95 91.49 -49.95
N ASP A 381 -20.07 92.57 -49.17
CA ASP A 381 -20.14 92.52 -47.72
C ASP A 381 -21.33 91.68 -47.24
N VAL A 382 -22.50 91.84 -47.87
CA VAL A 382 -23.69 91.01 -47.57
C VAL A 382 -23.42 89.55 -47.90
N LYS A 383 -22.73 89.25 -49.02
CA LYS A 383 -22.40 87.87 -49.40
C LYS A 383 -21.40 87.24 -48.42
N VAL A 384 -20.40 88.00 -47.96
CA VAL A 384 -19.43 87.55 -46.94
C VAL A 384 -20.14 87.29 -45.62
N GLN A 385 -21.01 88.19 -45.16
CA GLN A 385 -21.79 88.00 -43.94
C GLN A 385 -22.67 86.74 -44.02
N LYS A 386 -23.33 86.50 -45.15
CA LYS A 386 -24.13 85.29 -45.34
C LYS A 386 -23.29 84.01 -45.26
N LEU A 387 -22.15 83.98 -45.94
CA LEU A 387 -21.22 82.84 -45.86
C LEU A 387 -20.68 82.63 -44.45
N GLN A 388 -20.40 83.71 -43.72
CA GLN A 388 -20.01 83.62 -42.31
C GLN A 388 -21.13 83.00 -41.48
N THR A 389 -22.38 83.46 -41.60
CA THR A 389 -23.49 82.88 -40.85
C THR A 389 -23.75 81.41 -41.17
N ASP A 390 -23.60 81.02 -42.44
CA ASP A 390 -23.77 79.62 -42.87
C ASP A 390 -22.66 78.74 -42.28
N LEU A 391 -21.40 79.19 -42.33
CA LEU A 391 -20.26 78.48 -41.74
C LEU A 391 -20.38 78.36 -40.21
N GLU A 392 -20.87 79.40 -39.53
CA GLU A 392 -21.12 79.34 -38.09
C GLU A 392 -22.24 78.36 -37.72
N GLY A 393 -23.29 78.31 -38.55
CA GLY A 393 -24.36 77.33 -38.41
C GLY A 393 -23.86 75.89 -38.53
N GLU A 394 -23.05 75.60 -39.56
CA GLU A 394 -22.44 74.28 -39.73
C GLU A 394 -21.44 73.93 -38.63
N ARG A 395 -20.62 74.89 -38.18
CA ARG A 395 -19.74 74.72 -37.02
C ARG A 395 -20.54 74.32 -35.77
N HIS A 396 -21.67 74.99 -35.52
CA HIS A 396 -22.51 74.67 -34.37
C HIS A 396 -23.13 73.28 -34.46
N LYS A 397 -23.63 72.89 -35.64
CA LYS A 397 -24.17 71.54 -35.89
C LYS A 397 -23.12 70.46 -35.66
N LEU A 398 -21.94 70.61 -36.25
CA LEU A 398 -20.82 69.67 -36.07
C LEU A 398 -20.41 69.60 -34.60
N GLN A 399 -20.34 70.74 -33.91
CA GLN A 399 -20.00 70.75 -32.49
C GLN A 399 -21.06 70.06 -31.62
N GLN A 400 -22.34 70.23 -31.94
CA GLN A 400 -23.43 69.52 -31.27
C GLN A 400 -23.37 68.00 -31.52
N GLN A 401 -23.03 67.58 -32.75
CA GLN A 401 -22.85 66.17 -33.08
C GLN A 401 -21.64 65.56 -32.34
N ILE A 402 -20.52 66.27 -32.27
CA ILE A 402 -19.35 65.84 -31.50
C ILE A 402 -19.70 65.67 -30.01
N LEU A 403 -20.48 66.60 -29.44
CA LEU A 403 -20.90 66.51 -28.05
C LEU A 403 -21.86 65.32 -27.81
N SER A 404 -22.79 65.06 -28.72
CA SER A 404 -23.72 63.93 -28.59
C SER A 404 -23.00 62.59 -28.72
N GLU A 405 -22.10 62.43 -29.70
CA GLU A 405 -21.27 61.24 -29.86
C GLU A 405 -20.35 61.04 -28.64
N LYS A 406 -19.69 62.11 -28.17
CA LYS A 406 -18.87 62.07 -26.95
C LYS A 406 -19.68 61.62 -25.74
N HIS A 407 -20.91 62.10 -25.59
CA HIS A 407 -21.78 61.67 -24.51
C HIS A 407 -22.12 60.18 -24.59
N GLN A 408 -22.43 59.67 -25.80
CA GLN A 408 -22.70 58.24 -26.00
C GLN A 408 -21.48 57.36 -25.70
N TYR A 409 -20.28 57.77 -26.14
CA TYR A 409 -19.05 57.03 -25.82
C TYR A 409 -18.75 57.06 -24.32
N ASN A 410 -18.92 58.20 -23.66
CA ASN A 410 -18.77 58.30 -22.21
C ASN A 410 -19.75 57.37 -21.48
N GLN A 411 -21.02 57.32 -21.89
CA GLN A 411 -21.99 56.38 -21.31
C GLN A 411 -21.54 54.93 -21.48
N LYS A 412 -21.07 54.55 -22.67
CA LYS A 412 -20.52 53.20 -22.93
C LYS A 412 -19.32 52.89 -22.05
N VAL A 413 -18.39 53.84 -21.91
CA VAL A 413 -17.20 53.71 -21.03
C VAL A 413 -17.65 53.49 -19.58
N THR A 414 -18.53 54.34 -19.05
CA THR A 414 -19.02 54.18 -17.66
C THR A 414 -19.77 52.86 -17.43
N GLY A 415 -20.48 52.36 -18.44
CA GLY A 415 -21.14 51.06 -18.39
C GLY A 415 -20.14 49.90 -18.35
N LEU A 416 -19.08 49.96 -19.15
CA LEU A 416 -17.99 48.98 -19.14
C LEU A 416 -17.18 49.04 -17.84
N GLU A 417 -16.86 50.24 -17.34
CA GLU A 417 -16.20 50.43 -16.04
C GLU A 417 -17.01 49.82 -14.90
N SER A 418 -18.34 50.01 -14.91
CA SER A 418 -19.24 49.40 -13.92
C SER A 418 -19.26 47.87 -14.00
N GLN A 419 -19.21 47.31 -15.21
CA GLN A 419 -19.12 45.85 -15.41
C GLN A 419 -17.77 45.30 -14.93
N ILE A 420 -16.67 46.00 -15.22
CA ILE A 420 -15.33 45.63 -14.74
C ILE A 420 -15.31 45.62 -13.20
N ALA A 421 -15.81 46.66 -12.56
CA ALA A 421 -15.89 46.71 -11.09
C ALA A 421 -16.77 45.60 -10.49
N ALA A 422 -17.88 45.25 -11.14
CA ALA A 422 -18.73 44.14 -10.72
C ALA A 422 -18.02 42.78 -10.86
N LEU A 423 -17.26 42.58 -11.94
CA LEU A 423 -16.48 41.36 -12.15
C LEU A 423 -15.30 41.26 -11.17
N GLU A 424 -14.60 42.36 -10.91
CA GLU A 424 -13.51 42.42 -9.93
C GLU A 424 -13.99 42.08 -8.51
N THR A 425 -15.15 42.63 -8.11
CA THR A 425 -15.74 42.33 -6.80
C THR A 425 -16.22 40.88 -6.70
N ALA A 426 -16.82 40.33 -7.74
CA ALA A 426 -17.19 38.91 -7.79
C ALA A 426 -15.96 38.00 -7.73
N TRP A 427 -14.90 38.33 -8.47
CA TRP A 427 -13.65 37.58 -8.46
C TRP A 427 -12.97 37.59 -7.08
N GLU A 428 -12.92 38.74 -6.40
CA GLU A 428 -12.34 38.82 -5.06
C GLU A 428 -13.20 38.06 -4.02
N PHE A 429 -14.53 38.03 -4.20
CA PHE A 429 -15.41 37.18 -3.39
C PHE A 429 -15.11 35.69 -3.60
N ASP A 430 -15.01 35.23 -4.85
CA ASP A 430 -14.69 33.82 -5.14
C ASP A 430 -13.30 33.43 -4.64
N LYS A 431 -12.32 34.32 -4.77
CA LYS A 431 -10.97 34.14 -4.22
C LYS A 431 -10.98 34.03 -2.70
N THR A 432 -11.74 34.87 -2.01
CA THR A 432 -11.85 34.79 -0.54
C THR A 432 -12.63 33.55 -0.08
N ALA A 433 -13.67 33.14 -0.81
CA ALA A 433 -14.42 31.91 -0.54
C ALA A 433 -13.56 30.64 -0.73
N THR A 434 -12.80 30.58 -1.83
CA THR A 434 -11.86 29.48 -2.09
C THR A 434 -10.74 29.44 -1.05
N GLN A 435 -10.16 30.57 -0.68
CA GLN A 435 -9.15 30.66 0.38
C GLN A 435 -9.68 30.20 1.75
N HIS A 436 -10.91 30.57 2.08
CA HIS A 436 -11.57 30.08 3.29
C HIS A 436 -11.76 28.57 3.25
N LYS A 437 -12.20 28.02 2.09
CA LYS A 437 -12.37 26.57 1.93
C LYS A 437 -11.07 25.80 2.04
N ILE A 438 -9.97 26.30 1.45
CA ILE A 438 -8.63 25.74 1.59
C ILE A 438 -8.22 25.72 3.06
N SER A 439 -8.36 26.85 3.76
CA SER A 439 -8.00 26.96 5.19
C SER A 439 -8.81 25.98 6.06
N GLN A 440 -10.08 25.74 5.73
CA GLN A 440 -10.91 24.75 6.41
C GLN A 440 -10.38 23.32 6.16
N LEU A 441 -10.09 22.97 4.91
CA LEU A 441 -9.55 21.65 4.55
C LEU A 441 -8.18 21.40 5.19
N GLU A 442 -7.32 22.41 5.27
CA GLU A 442 -6.03 22.33 5.97
C GLU A 442 -6.23 22.02 7.47
N LYS A 443 -7.22 22.67 8.10
CA LYS A 443 -7.56 22.40 9.51
C LYS A 443 -8.11 20.99 9.72
N GLU A 444 -8.96 20.51 8.82
CA GLU A 444 -9.48 19.14 8.83
C GLU A 444 -8.37 18.10 8.63
N ASN A 445 -7.47 18.33 7.67
CA ASN A 445 -6.27 17.51 7.46
C ASN A 445 -5.37 17.48 8.68
N ALA A 446 -5.13 18.62 9.34
CA ALA A 446 -4.35 18.67 10.57
C ALA A 446 -5.01 17.85 11.70
N ASN A 447 -6.34 17.89 11.81
CA ASN A 447 -7.07 17.09 12.80
C ASN A 447 -6.99 15.58 12.49
N LEU A 448 -7.17 15.18 11.22
CA LEU A 448 -7.04 13.79 10.78
C LEU A 448 -5.61 13.26 10.98
N ASN A 449 -4.60 14.11 10.75
CA ASN A 449 -3.23 13.70 10.97
C ASN A 449 -2.92 13.49 12.46
N ARG A 450 -3.45 14.35 13.35
CA ARG A 450 -3.33 14.13 14.80
C ARG A 450 -4.01 12.84 15.25
N SER A 451 -5.23 12.55 14.77
CA SER A 451 -5.89 11.29 15.11
C SER A 451 -5.14 10.07 14.57
N ARG A 452 -4.56 10.17 13.35
CA ARG A 452 -3.68 9.14 12.80
C ARG A 452 -2.47 8.88 13.71
N GLU A 453 -1.79 9.93 14.16
CA GLU A 453 -0.64 9.85 15.07
C GLU A 453 -1.03 9.22 16.43
N GLU A 454 -2.20 9.55 16.95
CA GLU A 454 -2.74 8.93 18.17
C GLU A 454 -3.00 7.43 17.98
N TYR A 455 -3.61 7.02 16.87
CA TYR A 455 -3.81 5.61 16.54
C TYR A 455 -2.49 4.87 16.34
N GLU A 456 -1.52 5.48 15.67
CA GLU A 456 -0.20 4.92 15.46
C GLU A 456 0.56 4.73 16.80
N SER A 457 0.47 5.71 17.69
CA SER A 457 1.03 5.62 19.05
C SER A 457 0.35 4.50 19.86
N SER A 458 -0.97 4.37 19.77
CA SER A 458 -1.73 3.30 20.43
C SER A 458 -1.36 1.93 19.88
N LEU A 459 -1.25 1.80 18.54
CA LEU A 459 -0.85 0.57 17.88
C LEU A 459 0.56 0.14 18.32
N LYS A 460 1.52 1.09 18.36
CA LYS A 460 2.88 0.82 18.83
C LYS A 460 2.93 0.34 20.28
N LYS A 461 2.08 0.90 21.16
CA LYS A 461 1.93 0.41 22.54
C LYS A 461 1.39 -1.02 22.55
N GLN A 462 0.34 -1.31 21.79
CA GLN A 462 -0.22 -2.67 21.68
C GLN A 462 0.79 -3.69 21.14
N GLU A 463 1.57 -3.30 20.14
CA GLU A 463 2.65 -4.14 19.58
C GLU A 463 3.74 -4.42 20.63
N SER A 464 4.13 -3.40 21.40
CA SER A 464 5.09 -3.57 22.50
C SER A 464 4.57 -4.52 23.59
N GLU A 465 3.27 -4.45 23.92
CA GLU A 465 2.63 -5.33 24.89
C GLU A 465 2.50 -6.77 24.36
N LEU A 466 2.14 -6.93 23.10
CA LEU A 466 2.11 -8.24 22.44
C LEU A 466 3.50 -8.90 22.48
N ASN A 467 4.56 -8.14 22.17
CA ASN A 467 5.91 -8.65 22.21
C ASN A 467 6.34 -9.03 23.64
N ARG A 468 5.95 -8.24 24.65
CA ARG A 468 6.14 -8.59 26.06
C ARG A 468 5.45 -9.90 26.42
N LEU A 469 4.16 -10.05 26.08
CA LEU A 469 3.39 -11.27 26.36
C LEU A 469 3.94 -12.49 25.63
N LYS A 470 4.45 -12.32 24.40
CA LYS A 470 5.10 -13.38 23.63
C LYS A 470 6.39 -13.84 24.30
N ASN A 471 7.21 -12.90 24.79
CA ASN A 471 8.41 -13.22 25.56
C ASN A 471 8.07 -13.93 26.87
N GLU A 472 7.05 -13.46 27.59
CA GLU A 472 6.55 -14.12 28.80
C GLU A 472 6.06 -15.55 28.52
N LEU A 473 5.29 -15.75 27.44
CA LEU A 473 4.85 -17.07 27.02
C LEU A 473 6.04 -17.98 26.69
N SER A 474 7.03 -17.49 25.94
CA SER A 474 8.23 -18.26 25.62
C SER A 474 9.01 -18.66 26.88
N SER A 475 9.11 -17.76 27.87
CA SER A 475 9.76 -18.06 29.15
C SER A 475 8.97 -19.06 30.00
N ARG A 476 7.63 -19.02 29.95
CA ARG A 476 6.79 -20.03 30.60
C ARG A 476 6.90 -21.39 29.91
N GLU A 477 7.01 -21.39 28.58
CA GLU A 477 7.21 -22.60 27.81
C GLU A 477 8.56 -23.26 28.15
N THR A 478 9.65 -22.47 28.24
CA THR A 478 10.96 -23.02 28.67
C THR A 478 10.90 -23.61 30.07
N VAL A 479 10.29 -22.91 31.03
CA VAL A 479 10.11 -23.42 32.41
C VAL A 479 9.23 -24.68 32.42
N SER A 480 8.16 -24.73 31.63
CA SER A 480 7.31 -25.91 31.54
C SER A 480 8.05 -27.12 30.97
N VAL A 481 8.90 -26.90 29.96
CA VAL A 481 9.78 -27.96 29.40
C VAL A 481 10.80 -28.44 30.44
N GLU A 482 11.38 -27.54 31.23
CA GLU A 482 12.29 -27.91 32.32
C GLU A 482 11.58 -28.71 33.42
N ILE A 483 10.38 -28.29 33.84
CA ILE A 483 9.55 -29.04 34.79
C ILE A 483 9.24 -30.43 34.23
N ALA A 484 8.87 -30.53 32.95
CA ALA A 484 8.60 -31.82 32.31
C ALA A 484 9.84 -32.73 32.30
N LYS A 485 11.04 -32.19 32.01
CA LYS A 485 12.30 -32.93 32.10
C LYS A 485 12.59 -33.39 33.53
N ALA A 486 12.41 -32.55 34.53
CA ALA A 486 12.63 -32.90 35.94
C ALA A 486 11.66 -33.99 36.41
N LEU A 487 10.38 -33.93 35.97
CA LEU A 487 9.41 -34.98 36.25
C LEU A 487 9.77 -36.30 35.56
N GLU A 488 10.27 -36.26 34.33
CA GLU A 488 10.71 -37.46 33.62
C GLU A 488 11.96 -38.08 34.28
N GLU A 489 12.90 -37.28 34.75
CA GLU A 489 14.05 -37.77 35.50
C GLU A 489 13.64 -38.40 36.83
N THR A 490 12.72 -37.74 37.56
CA THR A 490 12.15 -38.30 38.80
C THR A 490 11.39 -39.60 38.52
N ARG A 491 10.73 -39.71 37.36
CA ARG A 491 10.05 -40.93 36.92
C ARG A 491 11.05 -42.05 36.65
N LYS A 492 12.16 -41.78 35.95
CA LYS A 492 13.23 -42.77 35.73
C LYS A 492 13.84 -43.26 37.03
N GLN A 493 14.19 -42.35 37.94
CA GLN A 493 14.70 -42.71 39.26
C GLN A 493 13.71 -43.60 40.03
N ARG A 494 12.41 -43.30 39.96
CA ARG A 494 11.37 -44.16 40.54
C ARG A 494 11.33 -45.54 39.88
N GLU A 495 11.41 -45.60 38.55
CA GLU A 495 11.42 -46.87 37.80
C GLU A 495 12.66 -47.71 38.13
N GLU A 496 13.83 -47.10 38.29
CA GLU A 496 15.07 -47.75 38.75
C GLU A 496 14.94 -48.29 40.18
N LEU A 497 14.45 -47.47 41.12
CA LEU A 497 14.18 -47.91 42.48
C LEU A 497 13.15 -49.04 42.52
N GLN A 498 12.11 -48.97 41.68
CA GLN A 498 11.11 -50.04 41.56
C GLN A 498 11.73 -51.35 41.03
N GLN A 499 12.67 -51.27 40.08
CA GLN A 499 13.41 -52.44 39.62
C GLN A 499 14.31 -53.02 40.71
N GLN A 500 15.00 -52.18 41.49
CA GLN A 500 15.81 -52.61 42.63
C GLN A 500 14.95 -53.31 43.69
N VAL A 501 13.79 -52.74 44.05
CA VAL A 501 12.83 -53.36 44.97
C VAL A 501 12.35 -54.70 44.42
N SER A 502 12.05 -54.79 43.12
CA SER A 502 11.60 -56.05 42.49
C SER A 502 12.69 -57.12 42.49
N HIS A 503 13.96 -56.73 42.32
CA HIS A 503 15.10 -57.63 42.43
C HIS A 503 15.29 -58.13 43.87
N LEU A 504 15.25 -57.23 44.86
CA LEU A 504 15.30 -57.60 46.27
C LEU A 504 14.14 -58.50 46.69
N ASP A 505 12.92 -58.25 46.21
CA ASP A 505 11.75 -59.09 46.47
C ASP A 505 11.92 -60.50 45.86
N SER A 506 12.52 -60.61 44.67
CA SER A 506 12.84 -61.90 44.06
C SER A 506 13.91 -62.65 44.84
N LEU A 507 14.94 -61.95 45.32
CA LEU A 507 16.00 -62.52 46.14
C LEU A 507 15.50 -62.93 47.53
N LEU A 508 14.59 -62.16 48.13
CA LEU A 508 13.91 -62.56 49.36
C LEU A 508 13.10 -63.83 49.16
N LYS A 509 12.31 -63.95 48.09
CA LYS A 509 11.57 -65.18 47.76
C LYS A 509 12.48 -66.39 47.58
N GLU A 510 13.64 -66.22 46.94
CA GLU A 510 14.62 -67.29 46.81
C GLU A 510 15.20 -67.71 48.18
N LYS A 511 15.47 -66.74 49.07
CA LYS A 511 15.93 -67.02 50.43
C LYS A 511 14.85 -67.69 51.28
N ASP A 512 13.60 -67.25 51.16
CA ASP A 512 12.46 -67.88 51.85
C ASP A 512 12.29 -69.32 51.36
N GLN A 513 12.36 -69.58 50.04
CA GLN A 513 12.35 -70.94 49.49
C GLN A 513 13.50 -71.80 50.03
N LEU A 514 14.72 -71.26 50.08
CA LEU A 514 15.86 -71.97 50.68
C LEU A 514 15.66 -72.24 52.18
N ILE A 515 15.05 -71.32 52.91
CA ILE A 515 14.72 -71.51 54.33
C ILE A 515 13.68 -72.63 54.47
N ASP A 516 12.63 -72.62 53.66
CA ASP A 516 11.59 -73.67 53.65
C ASP A 516 12.21 -75.04 53.34
N GLU A 517 13.04 -75.14 52.31
CA GLU A 517 13.79 -76.36 51.97
C GLU A 517 14.68 -76.85 53.13
N LYS A 518 15.36 -75.92 53.81
CA LYS A 518 16.19 -76.25 54.98
C LYS A 518 15.36 -76.70 56.17
N CYS A 519 14.21 -76.07 56.42
CA CYS A 519 13.26 -76.47 57.45
C CYS A 519 12.72 -77.88 57.18
N ASP A 520 12.35 -78.19 55.94
CA ASP A 520 11.90 -79.52 55.53
C ASP A 520 12.99 -80.58 55.72
N MET A 521 14.24 -80.27 55.36
CA MET A 521 15.37 -81.17 55.63
C MET A 521 15.60 -81.38 57.12
N LEU A 522 15.53 -80.32 57.94
CA LEU A 522 15.65 -80.43 59.39
C LEU A 522 14.51 -81.24 60.01
N LEU A 523 13.29 -81.11 59.48
CA LEU A 523 12.15 -81.93 59.89
C LEU A 523 12.40 -83.42 59.57
N LYS A 524 12.86 -83.75 58.36
CA LYS A 524 13.25 -85.12 58.00
C LYS A 524 14.34 -85.66 58.91
N GLN A 525 15.41 -84.89 59.15
CA GLN A 525 16.48 -85.30 60.07
C GLN A 525 15.96 -85.50 61.51
N LYS A 526 15.00 -84.68 61.95
CA LYS A 526 14.35 -84.84 63.26
C LYS A 526 13.49 -86.11 63.31
N GLU A 527 12.77 -86.43 62.24
CA GLU A 527 12.00 -87.67 62.10
C GLU A 527 12.91 -88.90 62.11
N GLU A 528 14.02 -88.86 61.37
CA GLU A 528 15.06 -89.91 61.37
C GLU A 528 15.66 -90.10 62.77
N LEU A 529 15.99 -89.01 63.48
CA LEU A 529 16.47 -89.07 64.87
C LEU A 529 15.43 -89.68 65.82
N ASN A 530 14.16 -89.34 65.66
CA ASN A 530 13.08 -89.94 66.44
C ASN A 530 12.95 -91.44 66.14
N GLN A 531 13.07 -91.85 64.88
CA GLN A 531 13.05 -93.27 64.50
C GLN A 531 14.24 -94.02 65.12
N LEU A 532 15.44 -93.47 65.02
CA LEU A 532 16.64 -94.00 65.67
C LEU A 532 16.48 -94.10 67.19
N SER A 533 15.82 -93.11 67.81
CA SER A 533 15.52 -93.15 69.25
C SER A 533 14.53 -94.27 69.59
N GLN A 534 13.49 -94.47 68.77
CA GLN A 534 12.53 -95.56 68.95
C GLN A 534 13.17 -96.93 68.74
N ASP A 535 14.02 -97.07 67.72
CA ASP A 535 14.77 -98.28 67.44
C ASP A 535 15.76 -98.58 68.58
N HIS A 536 16.43 -97.55 69.12
CA HIS A 536 17.28 -97.68 70.30
C HIS A 536 16.49 -98.15 71.54
N GLU A 537 15.31 -97.58 71.77
CA GLU A 537 14.42 -98.01 72.86
C GLU A 537 13.92 -99.45 72.65
N ALA A 538 13.61 -99.84 71.42
CA ALA A 538 13.26 -101.22 71.07
C ALA A 538 14.41 -102.20 71.30
N VAL A 539 15.65 -101.82 70.96
CA VAL A 539 16.85 -102.61 71.24
C VAL A 539 17.09 -102.71 72.74
N LEU A 540 16.89 -101.63 73.51
CA LEU A 540 16.94 -101.68 74.97
C LEU A 540 15.92 -102.66 75.55
N LEU A 541 14.68 -102.63 75.05
CA LEU A 541 13.64 -103.59 75.45
C LEU A 541 14.03 -105.03 75.08
N GLN A 542 14.59 -105.25 73.89
CA GLN A 542 15.07 -106.57 73.45
C GLN A 542 16.25 -107.07 74.29
N MET A 543 17.17 -106.18 74.65
CA MET A 543 18.29 -106.46 75.55
C MET A 543 17.79 -106.84 76.95
N HIS A 544 16.80 -106.12 77.49
CA HIS A 544 16.16 -106.47 78.76
C HIS A 544 15.47 -107.85 78.71
N LEU A 545 14.82 -108.19 77.60
CA LEU A 545 14.18 -109.50 77.42
C LEU A 545 15.21 -110.64 77.41
N LEU A 546 16.29 -110.48 76.63
CA LEU A 546 17.40 -111.44 76.60
C LEU A 546 18.09 -111.56 77.95
N GLN A 547 18.20 -110.48 78.70
CA GLN A 547 18.78 -110.49 80.05
C GLN A 547 17.92 -111.32 81.02
N SER A 548 16.59 -111.19 80.94
CA SER A 548 15.65 -112.06 81.67
C SER A 548 15.76 -113.54 81.23
N ASP A 549 15.94 -113.81 79.94
CA ASP A 549 16.13 -115.18 79.42
C ASP A 549 17.46 -115.81 79.85
N ILE A 550 18.51 -115.01 80.02
CA ILE A 550 19.79 -115.46 80.58
C ILE A 550 19.64 -115.78 82.08
N GLU A 551 18.94 -114.94 82.85
CA GLU A 551 18.69 -115.18 84.28
C GLU A 551 17.87 -116.47 84.52
N THR A 552 16.87 -116.74 83.68
CA THR A 552 16.08 -117.99 83.74
C THR A 552 16.86 -119.22 83.30
N ASN A 553 17.76 -119.12 82.32
CA ASN A 553 18.63 -120.23 81.94
C ASN A 553 19.71 -120.52 82.98
N ASN A 554 20.28 -119.48 83.61
CA ASN A 554 21.26 -119.63 84.68
C ASN A 554 20.66 -120.31 85.91
N SER A 555 19.45 -119.94 86.33
CA SER A 555 18.74 -120.63 87.42
C SER A 555 18.50 -122.11 87.11
N ARG A 556 18.12 -122.44 85.87
CA ARG A 556 17.95 -123.82 85.40
C ARG A 556 19.27 -124.60 85.29
N ALA A 557 20.39 -123.92 85.02
CA ALA A 557 21.72 -124.53 84.99
C ALA A 557 22.24 -124.85 86.39
N VAL A 558 22.02 -123.95 87.35
CA VAL A 558 22.38 -124.16 88.77
C VAL A 558 21.64 -125.37 89.36
N GLU A 559 20.35 -125.54 89.08
CA GLU A 559 19.59 -126.72 89.53
C GLU A 559 20.15 -128.05 88.97
N LYS A 560 20.63 -128.05 87.72
CA LYS A 560 21.25 -129.23 87.09
C LYS A 560 22.64 -129.53 87.63
N GLU A 561 23.43 -128.50 87.93
CA GLU A 561 24.76 -128.66 88.56
C GLU A 561 24.63 -129.22 89.98
N GLU A 562 23.59 -128.82 90.72
CA GLU A 562 23.33 -129.33 92.07
C GLU A 562 22.88 -130.80 92.07
N MET A 563 22.19 -131.24 91.02
CA MET A 563 21.85 -132.66 90.80
C MET A 563 23.10 -133.50 90.46
N ALA A 564 23.99 -132.98 89.61
CA ALA A 564 25.23 -133.67 89.22
C ALA A 564 26.24 -133.79 90.38
N ARG A 565 26.28 -132.82 91.31
CA ARG A 565 27.13 -132.90 92.51
C ARG A 565 26.73 -134.03 93.46
N LYS A 566 25.44 -134.33 93.59
CA LYS A 566 24.94 -135.43 94.44
C LYS A 566 25.32 -136.80 93.88
N GLU A 567 25.32 -136.96 92.56
CA GLU A 567 25.74 -138.21 91.89
C GLU A 567 27.27 -138.44 91.94
N MET A 568 28.07 -137.36 91.91
CA MET A 568 29.55 -137.45 91.99
C MET A 568 30.07 -137.89 93.36
N ASP A 569 29.37 -137.57 94.45
CA ASP A 569 29.80 -137.92 95.81
C ASP A 569 29.46 -139.39 96.17
N GLU A 570 28.41 -139.96 95.57
CA GLU A 570 28.02 -141.37 95.73
C GLU A 570 29.03 -142.33 95.07
N LEU A 571 29.58 -141.94 93.90
CA LEU A 571 30.56 -142.74 93.14
C LEU A 571 31.99 -142.68 93.71
N LYS A 572 32.34 -141.63 94.46
CA LYS A 572 33.68 -141.48 95.08
C LYS A 572 33.93 -142.45 96.23
N LEU A 573 32.89 -142.85 96.97
CA LEU A 573 33.05 -143.68 98.16
C LEU A 573 33.28 -145.17 97.84
N GLN A 574 32.79 -145.65 96.69
CA GLN A 574 32.97 -147.04 96.24
C GLN A 574 34.39 -147.36 95.71
N ILE A 575 35.20 -146.35 95.39
CA ILE A 575 36.50 -146.53 94.73
C ILE A 575 37.66 -146.63 95.75
N GLN A 576 37.46 -146.23 97.01
CA GLN A 576 38.56 -146.07 97.96
C GLN A 576 39.05 -147.36 98.66
N GLU A 577 38.30 -148.47 98.65
CA GLU A 577 38.66 -149.66 99.45
C GLU A 577 39.22 -150.88 98.69
N CYS A 578 39.22 -150.89 97.35
CA CYS A 578 39.74 -152.04 96.57
C CYS A 578 41.18 -151.90 96.06
N LEU A 579 41.96 -150.88 96.44
CA LEU A 579 43.31 -150.65 95.90
C LEU A 579 44.44 -150.67 96.94
N LEU A 580 44.50 -151.76 97.72
CA LEU A 580 45.73 -152.25 98.38
C LEU A 580 46.27 -153.52 97.68
N ALA A 581 46.26 -153.53 96.35
CA ALA A 581 47.01 -154.51 95.58
C ALA A 581 47.47 -153.93 94.23
N ARG A 582 48.70 -153.41 94.26
CA ARG A 582 49.72 -153.71 93.25
C ARG A 582 49.61 -153.02 91.89
N GLU A 583 50.05 -151.78 91.90
CA GLU A 583 51.17 -151.25 91.09
C GLU A 583 51.92 -152.27 90.19
N ARG A 584 51.68 -152.21 88.88
CA ARG A 584 52.68 -152.21 87.76
C ARG A 584 51.98 -152.25 86.39
N GLU A 585 52.62 -151.57 85.42
CA GLU A 585 52.30 -151.41 83.99
C GLU A 585 51.34 -150.26 83.62
N LYS A 586 51.48 -149.53 82.51
CA LYS A 586 52.59 -149.19 81.60
C LYS A 586 52.01 -148.15 80.61
N ASN A 587 52.79 -147.13 80.26
CA ASN A 587 52.80 -146.42 78.95
C ASN A 587 51.57 -145.69 78.39
N VAL A 588 51.94 -144.76 77.49
CA VAL A 588 51.20 -144.12 76.38
C VAL A 588 50.46 -142.84 76.80
N SER A 589 51.08 -141.66 76.64
CA SER A 589 51.32 -140.89 75.39
C SER A 589 50.04 -140.23 74.89
N GLU A 590 50.02 -138.89 74.90
CA GLU A 590 49.89 -138.06 73.68
C GLU A 590 48.41 -137.78 73.36
N LEU A 591 47.96 -136.67 72.78
CA LEU A 591 48.56 -135.59 71.99
C LEU A 591 47.48 -134.48 71.89
N GLU A 592 47.91 -133.23 71.65
CA GLU A 592 47.33 -132.25 70.68
C GLU A 592 45.84 -131.87 70.73
N GLU A 593 45.48 -130.61 71.00
CA GLU A 593 45.52 -129.38 70.15
C GLU A 593 44.15 -129.03 69.53
N SER A 594 44.00 -127.72 69.27
CA SER A 594 42.97 -127.05 68.48
C SER A 594 41.62 -126.79 69.17
N THR A 595 41.40 -125.57 69.67
CA THR A 595 40.73 -124.51 68.86
C THR A 595 40.46 -123.23 69.68
N ARG A 596 40.80 -122.09 69.06
CA ARG A 596 40.27 -120.71 69.20
C ARG A 596 39.73 -120.20 70.56
N ALA A 597 40.42 -119.20 71.10
CA ALA A 597 39.89 -118.10 71.91
C ALA A 597 40.37 -116.79 71.22
N LEU A 598 39.58 -115.80 70.82
CA LEU A 598 38.51 -115.03 71.46
C LEU A 598 38.97 -114.27 72.74
N ASN A 599 39.21 -112.98 72.53
CA ASN A 599 38.43 -111.86 73.06
C ASN A 599 39.08 -110.90 74.06
N GLU A 600 38.85 -109.61 73.75
CA GLU A 600 38.61 -108.46 74.64
C GLU A 600 39.81 -107.83 75.38
N HIS A 601 40.08 -106.51 75.30
CA HIS A 601 39.23 -105.33 75.10
C HIS A 601 39.95 -104.26 74.21
N PHE A 602 39.32 -103.70 73.15
CA PHE A 602 38.44 -102.50 73.08
C PHE A 602 39.12 -101.16 73.47
N CYS A 603 39.18 -100.11 72.63
CA CYS A 603 38.06 -99.39 72.00
C CYS A 603 38.20 -99.11 70.47
N SER A 604 37.03 -98.86 69.86
CA SER A 604 36.61 -99.00 68.45
C SER A 604 36.59 -97.65 67.66
N PRO A 605 36.12 -97.55 66.38
CA PRO A 605 36.90 -97.15 65.18
C PRO A 605 36.33 -95.87 64.49
N GLU A 606 37.05 -95.15 63.61
CA GLU A 606 37.38 -95.38 62.18
C GLU A 606 36.21 -95.65 61.21
N ASN A 607 36.00 -94.71 60.28
CA ASN A 607 36.14 -94.87 58.82
C ASN A 607 34.81 -95.31 58.15
N SER A 608 34.56 -95.19 56.84
CA SER A 608 35.46 -95.28 55.70
C SER A 608 34.68 -95.05 54.39
N VAL A 609 35.29 -94.33 53.44
CA VAL A 609 35.53 -94.73 52.02
C VAL A 609 34.23 -94.74 51.15
N VAL A 610 34.21 -94.43 49.85
CA VAL A 610 34.95 -95.04 48.74
C VAL A 610 34.62 -94.26 47.45
N GLU A 611 35.68 -93.82 46.74
CA GLU A 611 35.86 -93.74 45.27
C GLU A 611 34.96 -92.83 44.40
N GLN A 612 35.35 -92.36 43.20
CA GLN A 612 36.36 -92.85 42.24
C GLN A 612 36.78 -91.70 41.28
N ASN A 613 38.02 -91.79 40.78
CA ASN A 613 38.63 -90.89 39.79
C ASN A 613 38.02 -91.01 38.38
N GLY A 614 38.21 -89.97 37.56
CA GLY A 614 38.05 -90.02 36.10
C GLY A 614 38.62 -88.77 35.41
N GLU A 615 39.53 -88.98 34.45
CA GLU A 615 40.48 -88.05 33.84
C GLU A 615 40.07 -87.63 32.41
N VAL A 616 40.67 -86.54 31.92
CA VAL A 616 40.82 -86.08 30.50
C VAL A 616 39.70 -85.23 29.87
N ALA A 617 40.02 -83.95 29.59
CA ALA A 617 39.87 -83.32 28.26
C ALA A 617 40.62 -81.97 28.18
N ALA A 618 41.82 -81.98 27.61
CA ALA A 618 42.62 -80.78 27.27
C ALA A 618 42.13 -80.05 25.99
N ALA A 619 40.87 -80.25 25.58
CA ALA A 619 40.29 -79.68 24.36
C ALA A 619 39.49 -78.39 24.60
N ASP A 620 38.91 -78.21 25.79
CA ASP A 620 37.99 -77.09 26.07
C ASP A 620 38.69 -75.79 26.51
N VAL A 621 39.97 -75.87 26.93
CA VAL A 621 40.78 -74.69 27.27
C VAL A 621 41.36 -74.02 26.00
N ILE A 622 41.61 -74.78 24.93
CA ILE A 622 42.16 -74.24 23.68
C ILE A 622 41.06 -73.54 22.84
N GLN A 623 39.82 -74.06 22.87
CA GLN A 623 38.69 -73.45 22.17
C GLN A 623 38.27 -72.11 22.80
N LEU A 624 38.21 -72.04 24.14
CA LEU A 624 37.93 -70.79 24.87
C LEU A 624 39.08 -69.75 24.78
N GLN A 625 40.33 -70.16 24.57
CA GLN A 625 41.45 -69.23 24.30
C GLN A 625 41.51 -68.75 22.85
N LYS A 626 41.03 -69.54 21.87
CA LYS A 626 40.97 -69.16 20.46
C LYS A 626 39.84 -68.16 20.21
N ASP A 627 38.68 -68.40 20.80
CA ASP A 627 37.52 -67.51 20.68
C ASP A 627 37.77 -66.16 21.41
N ASN A 628 38.54 -66.16 22.51
CA ASN A 628 39.00 -64.92 23.15
C ASN A 628 39.94 -64.10 22.24
N ARG A 629 40.86 -64.75 21.52
CA ARG A 629 41.74 -64.06 20.54
C ARG A 629 40.99 -63.50 19.34
N GLU A 630 39.98 -64.21 18.83
CA GLU A 630 39.15 -63.75 17.71
C GLU A 630 38.27 -62.55 18.10
N LEU A 631 37.72 -62.56 19.32
CA LEU A 631 36.96 -61.43 19.87
C LEU A 631 37.88 -60.22 20.16
N GLU A 632 39.10 -60.43 20.67
CA GLU A 632 40.10 -59.36 20.82
C GLU A 632 40.52 -58.75 19.46
N GLN A 633 40.66 -59.58 18.42
CA GLN A 633 41.01 -59.12 17.07
C GLN A 633 39.86 -58.34 16.41
N GLN A 634 38.60 -58.76 16.59
CA GLN A 634 37.43 -57.99 16.15
C GLN A 634 37.29 -56.66 16.88
N ILE A 635 37.61 -56.61 18.18
CA ILE A 635 37.62 -55.36 18.95
C ILE A 635 38.74 -54.43 18.44
N ALA A 636 39.92 -54.96 18.12
CA ALA A 636 41.01 -54.17 17.55
C ALA A 636 40.68 -53.59 16.16
N GLU A 637 40.04 -54.37 15.28
CA GLU A 637 39.60 -53.92 13.95
C GLU A 637 38.48 -52.88 14.03
N LYS A 638 37.47 -53.08 14.89
CA LYS A 638 36.41 -52.09 15.13
C LYS A 638 36.96 -50.80 15.74
N ASN A 639 37.95 -50.89 16.64
CA ASN A 639 38.65 -49.71 17.16
C ASN A 639 39.47 -48.96 16.08
N LYS A 640 40.02 -49.66 15.09
CA LYS A 640 40.69 -49.05 13.93
C LYS A 640 39.68 -48.33 13.02
N MET A 641 38.50 -48.92 12.81
CA MET A 641 37.40 -48.30 12.06
C MET A 641 36.85 -47.05 12.78
N ILE A 642 36.72 -47.09 14.10
CA ILE A 642 36.31 -45.93 14.91
C ILE A 642 37.34 -44.80 14.80
N LYS A 643 38.65 -45.10 14.84
CA LYS A 643 39.70 -44.08 14.61
C LYS A 643 39.64 -43.48 13.20
N GLN A 644 39.38 -44.28 12.17
CA GLN A 644 39.21 -43.78 10.80
C GLN A 644 37.96 -42.89 10.63
N LEU A 645 36.85 -43.24 11.29
CA LEU A 645 35.63 -42.42 11.28
C LEU A 645 35.80 -41.13 12.11
N GLN A 646 36.51 -41.18 13.24
CA GLN A 646 36.87 -40.00 14.03
C GLN A 646 37.82 -39.06 13.26
N GLN A 647 38.75 -39.62 12.48
CA GLN A 647 39.63 -38.83 11.61
C GLN A 647 38.86 -38.16 10.46
N ARG A 648 37.94 -38.88 9.79
CA ARG A 648 37.02 -38.27 8.80
C ARG A 648 36.14 -37.17 9.39
N MET A 649 35.61 -37.36 10.60
CA MET A 649 34.83 -36.34 11.31
C MET A 649 35.66 -35.10 11.67
N THR A 650 36.96 -35.28 11.95
CA THR A 650 37.87 -34.17 12.27
C THR A 650 38.27 -33.39 11.01
N GLU A 651 38.45 -34.08 9.89
CA GLU A 651 38.68 -33.47 8.57
C GLU A 651 37.43 -32.71 8.08
N LEU A 652 36.24 -33.31 8.17
CA LEU A 652 34.97 -32.63 7.90
C LEU A 652 34.77 -31.40 8.79
N LYS A 653 35.08 -31.48 10.10
CA LYS A 653 35.06 -30.31 10.98
C LYS A 653 36.06 -29.23 10.54
N LYS A 654 37.27 -29.58 10.08
CA LYS A 654 38.25 -28.59 9.57
C LYS A 654 37.80 -27.92 8.28
N THR A 655 37.17 -28.67 7.37
CA THR A 655 36.62 -28.11 6.11
C THR A 655 35.44 -27.20 6.41
N LEU A 656 34.52 -27.63 7.28
CA LEU A 656 33.32 -26.87 7.66
C LEU A 656 33.65 -25.65 8.55
N GLN A 657 34.71 -25.72 9.34
CA GLN A 657 35.21 -24.61 10.17
C GLN A 657 36.09 -23.62 9.37
N LYS A 658 36.64 -24.02 8.21
CA LYS A 658 37.26 -23.10 7.23
C LYS A 658 36.22 -22.32 6.42
N GLU A 659 35.03 -22.86 6.19
CA GLU A 659 33.94 -22.15 5.51
C GLU A 659 33.17 -21.17 6.42
N LEU A 660 33.27 -21.30 7.75
CA LEU A 660 32.43 -20.55 8.71
C LEU A 660 33.16 -19.49 9.55
N LYS A 661 34.38 -19.05 9.19
CA LYS A 661 35.09 -17.97 9.92
C LYS A 661 35.54 -16.81 9.03
N ILE A 662 34.77 -15.70 9.20
CA ILE A 662 35.15 -14.26 9.20
C ILE A 662 34.56 -13.39 8.06
N ARG A 663 33.46 -12.68 8.42
CA ARG A 663 32.89 -11.39 7.92
C ARG A 663 33.92 -10.21 8.04
N PRO A 664 33.68 -8.89 7.74
CA PRO A 664 32.56 -8.15 7.12
C PRO A 664 33.00 -7.04 6.08
N ASP A 665 32.00 -6.28 5.60
CA ASP A 665 32.01 -4.89 5.12
C ASP A 665 32.31 -4.47 3.66
N SER A 666 31.38 -3.62 3.20
CA SER A 666 31.42 -2.55 2.19
C SER A 666 31.56 -2.85 0.69
N GLU A 667 30.58 -2.26 -0.02
CA GLU A 667 30.64 -1.65 -1.36
C GLU A 667 30.57 -2.54 -2.63
N VAL A 668 29.53 -2.26 -3.42
CA VAL A 668 29.32 -2.56 -4.85
C VAL A 668 30.45 -1.85 -5.64
N PRO A 669 31.08 -2.37 -6.74
CA PRO A 669 30.38 -2.70 -7.99
C PRO A 669 30.98 -3.79 -8.94
N GLU A 670 30.13 -4.18 -9.90
CA GLU A 670 30.43 -4.49 -11.31
C GLU A 670 31.39 -5.63 -11.76
N VAL A 671 30.83 -6.43 -12.69
CA VAL A 671 31.44 -6.85 -13.99
C VAL A 671 32.47 -8.00 -14.01
N ARG A 672 31.99 -9.17 -14.48
CA ARG A 672 32.46 -9.98 -15.66
C ARG A 672 32.08 -11.45 -15.44
N GLU A 673 31.06 -11.96 -16.13
CA GLU A 673 31.10 -12.57 -17.48
C GLU A 673 32.09 -13.73 -17.68
N ARG A 674 31.47 -14.90 -17.90
CA ARG A 674 31.80 -15.99 -18.85
C ARG A 674 33.00 -16.89 -18.48
N ALA A 675 33.03 -18.19 -18.79
CA ALA A 675 32.36 -18.91 -19.86
C ALA A 675 32.52 -20.44 -19.71
N ASN A 676 31.55 -21.19 -20.26
CA ASN A 676 31.71 -22.40 -21.11
C ASN A 676 32.04 -23.76 -20.45
N SER A 677 31.57 -24.91 -20.94
CA SER A 677 30.55 -25.28 -21.94
C SER A 677 30.32 -26.80 -21.85
N GLU A 678 29.18 -27.23 -22.38
CA GLU A 678 28.93 -28.48 -23.13
C GLU A 678 28.70 -29.86 -22.48
N VAL A 679 27.56 -30.42 -22.93
CA VAL A 679 26.90 -31.74 -22.81
C VAL A 679 27.61 -32.77 -23.74
N PRO A 680 27.20 -34.04 -24.01
CA PRO A 680 26.04 -34.86 -23.56
C PRO A 680 26.35 -36.36 -23.24
N ASN A 681 25.37 -37.10 -22.69
CA ASN A 681 24.87 -38.37 -23.28
C ASN A 681 23.81 -39.10 -22.45
N ALA A 682 22.91 -39.75 -23.20
CA ALA A 682 21.68 -40.42 -22.79
C ALA A 682 21.87 -41.89 -22.37
N SER A 683 20.99 -42.41 -21.48
CA SER A 683 20.42 -43.78 -21.58
C SER A 683 19.15 -43.94 -20.72
N VAL A 684 18.01 -43.98 -21.42
CA VAL A 684 16.77 -44.79 -21.26
C VAL A 684 16.60 -45.67 -19.99
N THR A 685 15.52 -45.48 -19.22
CA THR A 685 14.46 -46.52 -19.02
C THR A 685 13.13 -45.89 -18.55
N VAL A 686 12.05 -46.44 -19.08
CA VAL A 686 10.64 -46.02 -19.07
C VAL A 686 9.91 -46.55 -17.82
N THR A 687 9.10 -45.72 -17.16
CA THR A 687 7.69 -46.01 -16.77
C THR A 687 6.96 -44.76 -16.27
N ASN A 688 5.85 -44.43 -16.92
CA ASN A 688 4.68 -43.64 -16.46
C ASN A 688 4.76 -42.10 -16.43
N ASN A 689 4.59 -41.48 -17.62
CA ASN A 689 3.44 -40.65 -18.03
C ASN A 689 2.70 -39.90 -16.89
N SER A 690 2.89 -38.59 -16.73
CA SER A 690 2.40 -37.46 -17.56
C SER A 690 1.08 -36.91 -17.00
N ASP A 691 1.16 -35.96 -16.06
CA ASP A 691 0.01 -35.09 -15.75
C ASP A 691 0.29 -33.80 -14.95
N LEU A 692 1.55 -33.33 -14.83
CA LEU A 692 1.83 -32.07 -14.10
C LEU A 692 2.89 -31.17 -14.75
N ASN A 693 3.11 -31.28 -16.06
CA ASN A 693 4.01 -30.35 -16.78
C ASN A 693 3.38 -29.67 -18.00
N ASP A 694 2.07 -29.82 -18.19
CA ASP A 694 1.29 -29.15 -19.26
C ASP A 694 0.95 -27.69 -18.95
N SER A 695 1.37 -27.15 -17.81
CA SER A 695 1.28 -25.71 -17.53
C SER A 695 2.34 -24.89 -18.30
N ARG A 696 3.16 -25.54 -19.12
CA ARG A 696 4.25 -24.92 -19.89
C ARG A 696 4.02 -24.90 -21.39
N GLU A 697 2.90 -25.42 -21.88
CA GLU A 697 2.44 -25.13 -23.22
C GLU A 697 1.60 -23.84 -23.16
N ILE A 698 2.32 -22.71 -23.04
CA ILE A 698 1.73 -21.41 -23.34
C ILE A 698 1.15 -21.55 -24.74
N ASN A 699 -0.19 -21.46 -24.87
CA ASN A 699 -0.83 -21.50 -26.17
C ASN A 699 -0.20 -20.38 -27.02
N PHE A 700 0.68 -20.74 -27.96
CA PHE A 700 1.40 -19.78 -28.80
C PHE A 700 0.42 -18.90 -29.59
N GLU A 701 -0.81 -19.38 -29.81
CA GLU A 701 -1.90 -18.63 -30.41
C GLU A 701 -2.45 -17.57 -29.44
N TYR A 702 -2.60 -17.90 -28.16
CA TYR A 702 -2.97 -16.94 -27.11
C TYR A 702 -1.86 -15.93 -26.84
N LEU A 703 -0.61 -16.37 -26.75
CA LEU A 703 0.55 -15.48 -26.60
C LEU A 703 0.69 -14.55 -27.81
N LYS A 704 0.54 -15.07 -29.02
CA LYS A 704 0.51 -14.26 -30.25
C LYS A 704 -0.61 -13.23 -30.16
N HIS A 705 -1.83 -13.62 -29.74
CA HIS A 705 -2.94 -12.68 -29.59
C HIS A 705 -2.65 -11.60 -28.55
N VAL A 706 -2.13 -11.97 -27.38
CA VAL A 706 -1.83 -11.03 -26.29
C VAL A 706 -0.70 -10.08 -26.68
N VAL A 707 0.37 -10.56 -27.31
CA VAL A 707 1.46 -9.71 -27.82
C VAL A 707 0.98 -8.79 -28.94
N LEU A 708 0.18 -9.30 -29.89
CA LEU A 708 -0.34 -8.49 -31.00
C LEU A 708 -1.33 -7.43 -30.51
N LYS A 709 -2.17 -7.78 -29.53
CA LYS A 709 -3.08 -6.85 -28.86
C LYS A 709 -2.31 -5.81 -28.06
N PHE A 710 -1.29 -6.20 -27.30
CA PHE A 710 -0.41 -5.28 -26.56
C PHE A 710 0.28 -4.28 -27.49
N MET A 711 0.73 -4.70 -28.68
CA MET A 711 1.39 -3.84 -29.66
C MET A 711 0.42 -2.94 -30.46
N SER A 712 -0.87 -3.27 -30.49
CA SER A 712 -1.87 -2.61 -31.34
C SER A 712 -2.96 -1.86 -30.56
N CYS A 713 -3.02 -1.99 -29.23
CA CYS A 713 -4.00 -1.30 -28.39
C CYS A 713 -3.54 0.11 -28.01
N ARG A 714 -4.47 0.90 -27.46
CA ARG A 714 -4.15 2.23 -26.89
C ARG A 714 -3.20 2.07 -25.72
N GLU A 715 -2.37 3.09 -25.48
CA GLU A 715 -1.32 3.04 -24.48
C GLU A 715 -1.86 2.76 -23.07
N SER A 716 -3.07 3.23 -22.73
CA SER A 716 -3.75 2.95 -21.45
C SER A 716 -4.16 1.47 -21.29
N GLU A 717 -4.56 0.82 -22.38
CA GLU A 717 -4.88 -0.61 -22.40
C GLU A 717 -3.62 -1.48 -22.36
N ALA A 718 -2.53 -0.99 -23.00
CA ALA A 718 -1.23 -1.65 -22.98
C ALA A 718 -0.72 -1.77 -21.53
N PHE A 719 -0.93 -0.75 -20.68
CA PHE A 719 -0.51 -0.76 -19.28
C PHE A 719 -1.16 -1.89 -18.47
N HIS A 720 -2.44 -2.19 -18.74
CA HIS A 720 -3.14 -3.32 -18.12
C HIS A 720 -2.66 -4.67 -18.67
N LEU A 721 -2.29 -4.73 -19.95
CA LEU A 721 -1.78 -5.93 -20.60
C LEU A 721 -0.34 -6.27 -20.20
N ILE A 722 0.43 -5.34 -19.62
CA ILE A 722 1.79 -5.61 -19.10
C ILE A 722 1.78 -6.80 -18.15
N LYS A 723 0.84 -6.87 -17.19
CA LYS A 723 0.76 -7.99 -16.25
C LYS A 723 0.45 -9.32 -16.93
N ALA A 724 -0.40 -9.31 -17.96
CA ALA A 724 -0.72 -10.50 -18.72
C ALA A 724 0.50 -10.98 -19.53
N VAL A 725 1.24 -10.06 -20.14
CA VAL A 725 2.49 -10.35 -20.86
C VAL A 725 3.57 -10.84 -19.89
N SER A 726 3.71 -10.23 -18.71
CA SER A 726 4.66 -10.65 -17.68
C SER A 726 4.43 -12.09 -17.23
N VAL A 727 3.16 -12.47 -16.99
CA VAL A 727 2.80 -13.82 -16.56
C VAL A 727 2.97 -14.83 -17.70
N LEU A 728 2.62 -14.46 -18.93
CA LEU A 728 2.72 -15.37 -20.08
C LEU A 728 4.15 -15.58 -20.56
N LEU A 729 5.02 -14.58 -20.44
CA LEU A 729 6.43 -14.64 -20.86
C LEU A 729 7.41 -14.86 -19.69
N ASN A 730 6.90 -15.00 -18.46
CA ASN A 730 7.68 -15.13 -17.23
C ASN A 730 8.71 -14.00 -17.05
N PHE A 731 8.27 -12.75 -17.18
CA PHE A 731 9.13 -11.61 -16.89
C PHE A 731 9.48 -11.54 -15.42
N SER A 732 10.73 -11.19 -15.15
CA SER A 732 11.19 -10.71 -13.85
C SER A 732 10.51 -9.38 -13.49
N GLN A 733 10.54 -9.04 -12.20
CA GLN A 733 9.97 -7.78 -11.73
C GLN A 733 10.67 -6.57 -12.38
N GLU A 734 11.95 -6.71 -12.70
CA GLU A 734 12.78 -5.74 -13.40
C GLU A 734 12.33 -5.56 -14.86
N GLU A 735 12.06 -6.65 -15.58
CA GLU A 735 11.57 -6.62 -16.97
C GLU A 735 10.15 -6.04 -17.06
N GLU A 736 9.27 -6.38 -16.12
CA GLU A 736 7.94 -5.78 -16.02
C GLU A 736 8.01 -4.27 -15.79
N ASN A 737 8.88 -3.83 -14.88
CA ASN A 737 9.07 -2.41 -14.58
C ASN A 737 9.67 -1.65 -15.77
N MET A 738 10.58 -2.26 -16.52
CA MET A 738 11.14 -1.66 -17.74
C MET A 738 10.07 -1.37 -18.81
N LEU A 739 9.10 -2.26 -18.97
CA LEU A 739 7.97 -2.06 -19.89
C LEU A 739 7.03 -0.94 -19.40
N LYS A 740 6.78 -0.86 -18.09
CA LYS A 740 6.00 0.23 -17.50
C LYS A 740 6.67 1.58 -17.71
N GLU A 741 7.95 1.70 -17.37
CA GLU A 741 8.73 2.93 -17.56
C GLU A 741 8.80 3.36 -19.04
N THR A 742 8.93 2.39 -19.96
CA THR A 742 8.95 2.67 -21.41
C THR A 742 7.61 3.17 -21.93
N LEU A 743 6.51 2.60 -21.44
CA LEU A 743 5.16 3.00 -21.83
C LEU A 743 4.79 4.37 -21.21
N GLU A 744 5.17 4.60 -19.96
CA GLU A 744 5.01 5.89 -19.25
C GLU A 744 5.83 7.01 -19.92
N TYR A 745 7.06 6.71 -20.35
CA TYR A 745 7.83 7.64 -21.18
C TYR A 745 7.12 8.00 -22.48
N LYS A 746 6.52 7.03 -23.19
CA LYS A 746 5.75 7.30 -24.41
C LYS A 746 4.49 8.12 -24.16
N MET A 747 3.89 8.03 -22.98
CA MET A 747 2.75 8.86 -22.57
C MET A 747 3.15 10.27 -22.09
N SER A 748 4.42 10.48 -21.74
CA SER A 748 4.92 11.73 -21.18
C SER A 748 5.54 12.62 -22.25
N TRP A 749 5.11 13.89 -22.33
CA TRP A 749 5.68 14.90 -23.23
C TRP A 749 7.11 15.32 -22.82
N PHE A 750 7.50 15.12 -21.56
CA PHE A 750 8.75 15.64 -20.97
C PHE A 750 9.65 14.56 -20.34
N GLY A 751 9.31 13.29 -20.49
CA GLY A 751 10.09 12.19 -19.91
C GLY A 751 11.47 12.03 -20.56
N SER A 752 12.44 11.52 -19.80
CA SER A 752 13.71 11.04 -20.36
C SER A 752 13.54 9.57 -20.75
N LYS A 753 14.09 9.15 -21.90
CA LYS A 753 14.04 7.75 -22.34
C LYS A 753 14.68 6.85 -21.26
N PRO A 754 13.98 5.81 -20.74
CA PRO A 754 14.53 4.97 -19.68
C PRO A 754 15.79 4.24 -20.16
N SER A 755 16.80 4.17 -19.29
CA SER A 755 18.08 3.50 -19.58
C SER A 755 17.90 1.99 -19.56
N PRO A 756 18.32 1.22 -20.58
CA PRO A 756 18.21 -0.23 -20.57
C PRO A 756 19.16 -0.81 -19.52
N LYS A 757 18.64 -1.10 -18.32
CA LYS A 757 19.37 -1.81 -17.26
C LYS A 757 19.25 -3.31 -17.51
N GLY A 758 20.28 -3.90 -18.14
CA GLY A 758 20.54 -5.35 -18.11
C GLY A 758 19.90 -6.22 -19.20
N SER A 759 20.77 -6.76 -20.07
CA SER A 759 20.64 -7.97 -20.91
C SER A 759 19.39 -8.19 -21.78
N ILE A 760 19.08 -7.27 -22.69
CA ILE A 760 18.49 -7.65 -23.98
C ILE A 760 19.56 -7.45 -25.04
N ARG A 761 20.45 -8.45 -25.20
CA ARG A 761 21.36 -8.51 -26.34
C ARG A 761 20.53 -8.95 -27.55
N PRO A 762 20.38 -8.14 -28.62
CA PRO A 762 19.75 -8.60 -29.85
C PRO A 762 20.68 -9.64 -30.46
N SER A 763 20.33 -10.90 -30.28
CA SER A 763 20.90 -11.97 -31.08
C SER A 763 20.05 -12.04 -32.33
N ILE A 764 20.50 -11.37 -33.40
CA ILE A 764 20.58 -11.85 -34.79
C ILE A 764 21.05 -10.67 -35.65
N SER A 765 22.16 -10.90 -36.32
CA SER A 765 22.81 -10.11 -37.35
C SER A 765 21.99 -9.98 -38.64
N SER A 766 21.82 -8.76 -39.15
CA SER A 766 22.29 -8.37 -40.51
C SER A 766 22.02 -6.89 -40.79
N PRO A 767 23.01 -6.14 -41.32
CA PRO A 767 22.81 -4.77 -41.78
C PRO A 767 22.27 -4.80 -43.22
N ARG A 768 21.14 -4.12 -43.49
CA ARG A 768 20.79 -3.72 -44.86
C ARG A 768 20.12 -2.34 -44.90
N THR A 769 20.92 -1.41 -45.42
CA THR A 769 20.61 -0.35 -46.41
C THR A 769 19.52 0.69 -46.12
N LEU A 770 19.96 1.95 -46.12
CA LEU A 770 19.17 3.15 -46.41
C LEU A 770 18.36 2.97 -47.69
N TRP A 771 17.06 3.25 -47.63
CA TRP A 771 16.28 4.05 -48.59
C TRP A 771 15.27 4.87 -47.79
#